data_AF-A0A075I3I2-F1
#
_entry.id   AF-A0A075I3I2-F1
#
_cell.length_a   1.000
_cell.length_b   1.000
_cell.length_c   1.000
_cell.angle_alpha   90.00
_cell.angle_beta   90.00
_cell.angle_gamma   90.00
#
_symmetry.space_group_name_H-M   'P 1'
#
loop_
_entity.id
_entity.type
_entity.pdbx_description
1 polymer ?
#
loop_
_entity_poly.entity_id
_entity_poly.type
_entity_poly.pdbx_seq_one_letter_code
_entity_poly.pdbx_strand_id
1 'polypeptide(L)'
;MSDIELEYSEPAAKVVQVDFEAGEYMELYCNPEIDKNRDNVPDNLDVEGPIDWSYCNLWQADLSNRDFSGANLQGSNLWKADLSNTDLSGANLSYSNLYKTILVNSTLNYTNLSYANLCDQDFGFLYFPGTDLSHADFDHAVFSHADLSDAIVKYTNFHDANLTLANFSGRDLTGANLSNADLTGANLSNADLTGSNLTGSNLTNATLTGVDLSGKDLTGTILIGVDLSDKDLTGTILTGADLTDANLANVDLSDKDLANANLTGVDLSDKDLTGAILRGANLTDANLTGDDLSGKDLTGTILIGVDLTGLDLSSNDLSNSILTGVDLSGKDLTGTRLSGFDLTGKDLTGTILTGVDLSGKDLTNAILTGVDLSGMNLTGTILTGVDLSDKDLTGTILIGADLTDANLTGVDLSDKDLTGTILTGVDLSGMDLTGTILTEANLTNANLNGVDLSGKDLTNANLNGVDLTDKDLTGTILREADLTGAILTGVDLSGMDLTGVNLSNADLTGANLSNAVLTGSNFSCFYTGTSLTPQSRIWQCENFITGSNLTNANLTGVDLSGKNLTGAILTGVDLSGMDLTGTILREADLTNANLSNVVLTGSNLTGSNLTNATLTGVDLSGKDLTGTILTGVDLSGMDLTGTILTGVDLSGKDLTGTILREADLTNANLSNVVLTGSNLTGSNLTNATLTGVDLSGKDLTGTILTGVDLSGIDLTGVDLSGIDLTGVDLSGIDLTGVDLSGIDLTGVDLSGMDLTGVDLSGIDLTGVDLSGMDLTRTILTGVDLSGKDLTGTILREADLTNSILIGAYLSNAILINANLLNATLENAKLLDANLDSANLTSADLRNALLSGANLSNAILTDSDLTNAVLTGAILTGANLENAVITNVILNCVGHPLCV
;
A
#
# COMPACT_ATOMS: atom_id res chain seq x y z
N MET A 1 48.39 42.28 29.15
CA MET A 1 49.44 43.23 29.54
C MET A 1 50.75 42.74 28.94
N SER A 2 51.01 43.15 27.70
CA SER A 2 52.31 43.36 27.03
C SER A 2 51.98 43.43 25.54
N ASP A 3 51.93 44.66 25.06
CA ASP A 3 51.70 45.05 23.69
C ASP A 3 52.83 44.53 22.78
N ILE A 4 52.47 43.81 21.72
CA ILE A 4 53.29 43.69 20.51
C ILE A 4 52.40 44.27 19.41
N GLU A 5 52.79 45.47 18.96
CA GLU A 5 52.20 46.17 17.83
C GLU A 5 52.33 45.28 16.58
N LEU A 6 51.20 44.76 16.11
CA LEU A 6 51.04 44.37 14.72
C LEU A 6 51.15 45.65 13.89
N GLU A 7 52.29 45.84 13.21
CA GLU A 7 52.40 46.75 12.09
C GLU A 7 51.34 46.33 11.06
N TYR A 8 50.19 47.00 11.10
CA TYR A 8 49.26 47.01 9.99
C TYR A 8 50.00 47.61 8.80
N SER A 9 50.45 46.77 7.87
CA SER A 9 50.77 47.22 6.52
C SER A 9 49.53 47.93 5.99
N GLU A 10 49.63 49.24 5.75
CA GLU A 10 48.59 49.98 5.06
C GLU A 10 48.21 49.21 3.79
N PRO A 11 46.91 49.01 3.49
CA PRO A 11 46.51 48.36 2.26
C PRO A 11 47.14 49.13 1.10
N ALA A 12 47.80 48.39 0.20
CA ALA A 12 48.33 48.91 -1.06
C ALA A 12 47.30 49.90 -1.62
N ALA A 13 47.74 51.15 -1.82
CA ALA A 13 46.88 52.25 -2.23
C ALA A 13 45.92 51.74 -3.30
N LYS A 14 44.61 51.77 -3.01
CA LYS A 14 43.56 51.46 -4.00
C LYS A 14 43.97 52.17 -5.28
N VAL A 15 44.41 51.39 -6.27
CA VAL A 15 44.59 51.89 -7.63
C VAL A 15 43.23 52.47 -7.96
N VAL A 16 43.17 53.80 -8.05
CA VAL A 16 41.95 54.47 -8.49
C VAL A 16 41.77 53.99 -9.91
N GLN A 17 40.85 53.05 -10.07
CA GLN A 17 40.35 52.63 -11.36
C GLN A 17 39.89 53.92 -12.03
N VAL A 18 40.66 54.39 -13.01
CA VAL A 18 40.23 55.50 -13.84
C VAL A 18 39.32 54.87 -14.89
N ASP A 19 38.10 54.51 -14.46
CA ASP A 19 37.05 54.09 -15.37
C ASP A 19 36.74 55.28 -16.28
N PHE A 20 37.40 55.36 -17.43
CA PHE A 20 36.97 56.23 -18.50
C PHE A 20 35.71 55.61 -19.12
N GLU A 21 34.55 55.82 -18.48
CA GLU A 21 33.28 55.49 -19.09
C GLU A 21 33.18 56.19 -20.46
N ALA A 22 32.77 55.45 -21.48
CA ALA A 22 32.63 55.94 -22.84
C ALA A 22 31.68 57.16 -22.88
N GLY A 23 32.24 58.36 -22.87
CA GLY A 23 31.49 59.61 -22.89
C GLY A 23 31.79 60.60 -21.76
N GLU A 24 32.67 60.29 -20.80
CA GLU A 24 33.18 61.35 -19.92
C GLU A 24 34.00 62.36 -20.72
N TYR A 25 33.59 63.62 -20.64
CA TYR A 25 34.25 64.73 -21.31
C TYR A 25 35.66 64.87 -20.75
N MET A 26 36.67 64.37 -21.45
CA MET A 26 38.02 64.93 -21.30
C MET A 26 37.89 66.43 -21.52
N GLU A 27 38.36 67.24 -20.57
CA GLU A 27 38.51 68.67 -20.80
C GLU A 27 39.62 68.87 -21.85
N LEU A 28 39.18 68.91 -23.11
CA LEU A 28 40.03 69.12 -24.26
C LEU A 28 40.31 70.62 -24.42
N TYR A 29 41.57 70.95 -24.62
CA TYR A 29 42.09 72.31 -24.76
C TYR A 29 43.11 72.35 -25.88
N CYS A 30 42.63 72.07 -27.11
CA CYS A 30 43.49 72.09 -28.29
C CYS A 30 44.10 73.48 -28.49
N ASN A 31 45.37 73.54 -28.91
CA ASN A 31 46.09 74.80 -29.07
C ASN A 31 45.36 75.73 -30.07
N PRO A 32 44.94 76.96 -29.66
CA PRO A 32 44.19 77.88 -30.53
C PRO A 32 44.92 78.33 -31.81
N GLU A 33 46.24 78.14 -31.89
CA GLU A 33 47.03 78.44 -33.09
C GLU A 33 46.80 77.40 -34.22
N ILE A 34 46.43 76.16 -33.87
CA ILE A 34 46.13 75.07 -34.80
C ILE A 34 44.62 74.74 -34.90
N ASP A 35 43.83 75.17 -33.93
CA ASP A 35 42.37 75.11 -33.90
C ASP A 35 41.80 76.54 -33.83
N LYS A 36 41.68 77.20 -34.99
CA LYS A 36 41.17 78.58 -35.06
C LYS A 36 39.67 78.65 -34.89
N ASN A 37 38.98 77.56 -35.20
CA ASN A 37 37.54 77.48 -35.18
C ASN A 37 37.00 77.17 -33.75
N ARG A 38 37.89 76.68 -32.85
CA ARG A 38 37.66 76.34 -31.44
C ARG A 38 36.72 75.16 -31.23
N ASP A 39 36.77 74.15 -32.11
CA ASP A 39 36.01 72.89 -31.99
C ASP A 39 36.82 71.75 -31.35
N ASN A 40 38.04 72.04 -30.87
CA ASN A 40 39.03 71.12 -30.34
C ASN A 40 39.62 70.14 -31.36
N VAL A 41 39.39 70.30 -32.65
CA VAL A 41 39.98 69.49 -33.73
C VAL A 41 41.04 70.33 -34.46
N PRO A 42 42.25 69.82 -34.74
CA PRO A 42 43.23 70.56 -35.53
C PRO A 42 42.70 70.89 -36.94
N ASP A 43 42.75 72.15 -37.35
CA ASP A 43 42.23 72.62 -38.65
C ASP A 43 42.97 71.99 -39.85
N ASN A 44 44.22 71.56 -39.66
CA ASN A 44 45.04 70.89 -40.67
C ASN A 44 45.73 69.66 -40.08
N LEU A 45 45.41 68.49 -40.61
CA LEU A 45 46.08 67.24 -40.25
C LEU A 45 47.37 67.02 -41.06
N ASP A 46 47.55 67.65 -42.23
CA ASP A 46 48.72 67.47 -43.10
C ASP A 46 49.79 68.53 -42.80
N VAL A 47 50.42 68.45 -41.62
CA VAL A 47 51.46 69.37 -41.17
C VAL A 47 52.85 68.78 -41.46
N GLU A 48 53.72 69.52 -42.16
CA GLU A 48 55.14 69.20 -42.26
C GLU A 48 55.91 69.83 -41.08
N GLY A 49 56.51 69.01 -40.22
CA GLY A 49 57.33 69.47 -39.08
C GLY A 49 56.86 68.93 -37.72
N PRO A 50 57.32 69.53 -36.60
CA PRO A 50 56.95 69.07 -35.25
C PRO A 50 55.43 69.13 -35.03
N ILE A 51 54.84 67.99 -34.64
CA ILE A 51 53.41 67.86 -34.36
C ILE A 51 53.17 68.08 -32.87
N ASP A 52 52.31 69.06 -32.54
CA ASP A 52 51.79 69.28 -31.19
C ASP A 52 50.26 69.37 -31.25
N TRP A 53 49.60 68.24 -31.03
CA TRP A 53 48.14 68.10 -30.95
C TRP A 53 47.71 67.69 -29.53
N SER A 54 48.44 68.19 -28.53
CA SER A 54 48.08 67.97 -27.13
C SER A 54 46.67 68.48 -26.82
N TYR A 55 45.93 67.68 -26.06
CA TYR A 55 44.54 67.92 -25.64
C TYR A 55 43.56 68.16 -26.79
N CYS A 56 43.88 67.71 -28.01
CA CYS A 56 42.99 67.80 -29.17
C CYS A 56 42.11 66.55 -29.33
N ASN A 57 40.97 66.72 -29.99
CA ASN A 57 40.05 65.66 -30.37
C ASN A 57 40.44 65.10 -31.75
N LEU A 58 40.86 63.83 -31.78
CA LEU A 58 41.24 63.08 -32.98
C LEU A 58 40.34 61.85 -33.15
N TRP A 59 39.12 61.91 -32.60
CA TRP A 59 38.14 60.84 -32.67
C TRP A 59 37.89 60.38 -34.12
N GLN A 60 38.08 59.09 -34.38
CA GLN A 60 37.94 58.48 -35.71
C GLN A 60 38.82 59.09 -36.82
N ALA A 61 39.87 59.84 -36.47
CA ALA A 61 40.77 60.41 -37.46
C ALA A 61 41.56 59.31 -38.18
N ASP A 62 41.71 59.44 -39.50
CA ASP A 62 42.67 58.64 -40.28
C ASP A 62 44.05 59.29 -40.19
N LEU A 63 44.88 58.72 -39.32
CA LEU A 63 46.25 59.12 -39.05
C LEU A 63 47.24 58.06 -39.59
N SER A 64 46.78 57.14 -40.42
CA SER A 64 47.57 56.00 -40.89
C SER A 64 48.74 56.43 -41.80
N ASN A 65 49.81 55.63 -41.83
CA ASN A 65 50.98 55.83 -42.70
C ASN A 65 51.75 57.16 -42.49
N ARG A 66 51.68 57.71 -41.26
CA ARG A 66 52.31 58.99 -40.89
C ARG A 66 53.50 58.79 -39.95
N ASP A 67 54.46 59.71 -40.05
CA ASP A 67 55.57 59.84 -39.12
C ASP A 67 55.17 60.80 -37.99
N PHE A 68 54.91 60.24 -36.81
CA PHE A 68 54.64 60.94 -35.56
C PHE A 68 55.85 60.90 -34.62
N SER A 69 57.06 60.66 -35.13
CA SER A 69 58.25 60.58 -34.29
C SER A 69 58.46 61.90 -33.53
N GLY A 70 58.56 61.80 -32.20
CA GLY A 70 58.66 62.95 -31.30
C GLY A 70 57.43 63.85 -31.21
N ALA A 71 56.26 63.42 -31.72
CA ALA A 71 55.02 64.20 -31.66
C ALA A 71 54.50 64.35 -30.22
N ASN A 72 53.87 65.48 -29.92
CA ASN A 72 53.16 65.70 -28.67
C ASN A 72 51.65 65.51 -28.87
N LEU A 73 51.12 64.41 -28.36
CA LEU A 73 49.71 63.98 -28.39
C LEU A 73 49.14 63.83 -26.97
N GLN A 74 49.79 64.45 -25.97
CA GLN A 74 49.41 64.34 -24.57
C GLN A 74 47.95 64.74 -24.36
N GLY A 75 47.18 63.94 -23.62
CA GLY A 75 45.78 64.24 -23.29
C GLY A 75 44.83 64.25 -24.49
N SER A 76 45.27 63.78 -25.66
CA SER A 76 44.43 63.76 -26.86
C SER A 76 43.38 62.65 -26.81
N ASN A 77 42.25 62.88 -27.47
CA ASN A 77 41.23 61.86 -27.67
C ASN A 77 41.43 61.15 -29.01
N LEU A 78 42.03 59.97 -28.99
CA LEU A 78 42.31 59.13 -30.16
C LEU A 78 41.29 57.99 -30.31
N TRP A 79 40.17 58.03 -29.61
CA TRP A 79 39.15 56.98 -29.66
C TRP A 79 38.81 56.60 -31.10
N LYS A 80 38.97 55.32 -31.47
CA LYS A 80 38.71 54.79 -32.83
C LYS A 80 39.53 55.43 -33.96
N ALA A 81 40.57 56.20 -33.66
CA ALA A 81 41.48 56.71 -34.68
C ALA A 81 42.23 55.55 -35.36
N ASP A 82 42.56 55.71 -36.64
CA ASP A 82 43.42 54.78 -37.36
C ASP A 82 44.86 55.32 -37.33
N LEU A 83 45.70 54.71 -36.50
CA LEU A 83 47.13 54.98 -36.41
C LEU A 83 47.93 53.85 -37.05
N SER A 84 47.37 53.07 -37.97
CA SER A 84 48.06 51.94 -38.57
C SER A 84 49.27 52.37 -39.41
N ASN A 85 50.34 51.57 -39.39
CA ASN A 85 51.59 51.83 -40.12
C ASN A 85 52.23 53.19 -39.76
N THR A 86 52.10 53.64 -38.52
CA THR A 86 52.68 54.92 -38.05
C THR A 86 53.95 54.72 -37.27
N ASP A 87 54.86 55.70 -37.34
CA ASP A 87 56.01 55.78 -36.45
C ASP A 87 55.69 56.70 -35.28
N LEU A 88 55.48 56.17 -34.08
CA LEU A 88 55.22 56.93 -32.85
C LEU A 88 56.50 57.01 -31.98
N SER A 89 57.67 56.76 -32.57
CA SER A 89 58.92 56.70 -31.81
C SER A 89 59.19 58.00 -31.04
N GLY A 90 59.32 57.92 -29.72
CA GLY A 90 59.55 59.09 -28.86
C GLY A 90 58.35 60.03 -28.71
N ALA A 91 57.17 59.68 -29.23
CA ALA A 91 55.97 60.50 -29.10
C ALA A 91 55.45 60.51 -27.66
N ASN A 92 54.82 61.61 -27.25
CA ASN A 92 54.17 61.76 -25.96
C ASN A 92 52.66 61.59 -26.10
N LEU A 93 52.13 60.44 -25.69
CA LEU A 93 50.71 60.08 -25.64
C LEU A 93 50.20 59.96 -24.19
N SER A 94 50.91 60.53 -23.21
CA SER A 94 50.49 60.45 -21.81
C SER A 94 49.09 61.03 -21.62
N TYR A 95 48.28 60.43 -20.73
CA TYR A 95 46.88 60.82 -20.45
C TYR A 95 45.93 60.77 -21.65
N SER A 96 46.32 60.19 -22.79
CA SER A 96 45.46 60.13 -23.97
C SER A 96 44.48 58.95 -23.91
N ASN A 97 43.35 59.08 -24.61
CA ASN A 97 42.39 57.99 -24.77
C ASN A 97 42.59 57.29 -26.11
N LEU A 98 43.16 56.09 -26.09
CA LEU A 98 43.36 55.22 -27.24
C LEU A 98 42.39 54.02 -27.27
N TYR A 99 41.26 54.11 -26.57
CA TYR A 99 40.25 53.06 -26.63
C TYR A 99 39.88 52.81 -28.12
N LYS A 100 39.87 51.55 -28.56
CA LYS A 100 39.58 51.11 -29.94
C LYS A 100 40.42 51.75 -31.06
N THR A 101 41.57 52.33 -30.76
CA THR A 101 42.48 52.90 -31.74
C THR A 101 43.20 51.81 -32.53
N ILE A 102 43.29 51.92 -33.85
CA ILE A 102 43.97 50.91 -34.68
C ILE A 102 45.48 51.19 -34.68
N LEU A 103 46.28 50.34 -34.04
CA LEU A 103 47.75 50.47 -33.94
C LEU A 103 48.52 49.42 -34.76
N VAL A 104 47.86 48.78 -35.73
CA VAL A 104 48.45 47.70 -36.52
C VAL A 104 49.69 48.17 -37.26
N ASN A 105 50.80 47.45 -37.11
CA ASN A 105 52.10 47.72 -37.73
C ASN A 105 52.70 49.10 -37.37
N SER A 106 52.37 49.63 -36.19
CA SER A 106 52.90 50.90 -35.70
C SER A 106 54.08 50.70 -34.77
N THR A 107 55.02 51.65 -34.77
CA THR A 107 56.25 51.58 -33.96
C THR A 107 56.09 52.43 -32.70
N LEU A 108 56.28 51.83 -31.51
CA LEU A 108 56.08 52.48 -30.21
C LEU A 108 57.39 52.69 -29.41
N ASN A 109 58.53 52.74 -30.11
CA ASN A 109 59.84 52.81 -29.48
C ASN A 109 59.98 54.10 -28.66
N TYR A 110 60.29 54.00 -27.36
CA TYR A 110 60.43 55.14 -26.46
C TYR A 110 59.20 56.06 -26.38
N THR A 111 58.02 55.57 -26.77
CA THR A 111 56.76 56.32 -26.68
C THR A 111 56.33 56.45 -25.21
N ASN A 112 55.83 57.62 -24.80
CA ASN A 112 55.24 57.81 -23.49
C ASN A 112 53.72 57.59 -23.55
N LEU A 113 53.25 56.47 -23.02
CA LEU A 113 51.83 56.11 -22.86
C LEU A 113 51.39 56.15 -21.40
N SER A 114 52.13 56.81 -20.51
CA SER A 114 51.77 56.86 -19.09
C SER A 114 50.38 57.46 -18.87
N TYR A 115 49.59 56.87 -17.97
CA TYR A 115 48.19 57.27 -17.70
C TYR A 115 47.22 57.20 -18.91
N ALA A 116 47.63 56.60 -20.03
CA ALA A 116 46.75 56.48 -21.20
C ALA A 116 45.73 55.33 -21.04
N ASN A 117 44.57 55.47 -21.66
CA ASN A 117 43.55 54.40 -21.74
C ASN A 117 43.73 53.60 -23.04
N LEU A 118 44.05 52.32 -22.91
CA LEU A 118 44.24 51.36 -23.99
C LEU A 118 43.44 50.06 -23.73
N CYS A 119 42.30 50.17 -23.06
CA CYS A 119 41.40 49.05 -22.83
C CYS A 119 40.96 48.39 -24.16
N ASP A 120 40.76 47.06 -24.15
CA ASP A 120 40.35 46.25 -25.31
C ASP A 120 41.30 46.33 -26.54
N GLN A 121 42.56 46.75 -26.38
CA GLN A 121 43.51 46.85 -27.51
C GLN A 121 44.28 45.56 -27.74
N ASP A 122 44.64 45.29 -29.01
CA ASP A 122 45.48 44.16 -29.39
C ASP A 122 46.92 44.61 -29.70
N PHE A 123 47.82 44.22 -28.81
CA PHE A 123 49.27 44.42 -28.87
C PHE A 123 50.03 43.10 -29.05
N GLY A 124 49.34 42.03 -29.48
CA GLY A 124 49.97 40.75 -29.67
C GLY A 124 51.21 40.84 -30.56
N PHE A 125 52.26 40.12 -30.19
CA PHE A 125 53.55 40.07 -30.89
C PHE A 125 54.32 41.40 -30.99
N LEU A 126 53.86 42.48 -30.36
CA LEU A 126 54.57 43.76 -30.40
C LEU A 126 55.78 43.79 -29.46
N TYR A 127 56.75 44.62 -29.83
CA TYR A 127 57.93 44.92 -29.03
C TYR A 127 57.83 46.36 -28.50
N PHE A 128 58.05 46.54 -27.19
CA PHE A 128 57.91 47.82 -26.49
C PHE A 128 59.26 48.35 -25.95
N PRO A 129 60.25 48.66 -26.79
CA PRO A 129 61.55 49.11 -26.33
C PRO A 129 61.48 50.52 -25.74
N GLY A 130 61.82 50.67 -24.46
CA GLY A 130 61.85 51.93 -23.74
C GLY A 130 60.49 52.65 -23.63
N THR A 131 59.38 51.99 -23.97
CA THR A 131 58.03 52.56 -23.90
C THR A 131 57.61 52.74 -22.45
N ASP A 132 57.10 53.93 -22.11
CA ASP A 132 56.57 54.21 -20.77
C ASP A 132 55.07 53.88 -20.71
N LEU A 133 54.72 52.80 -20.02
CA LEU A 133 53.36 52.31 -19.82
C LEU A 133 52.88 52.55 -18.38
N SER A 134 53.59 53.34 -17.59
CA SER A 134 53.30 53.51 -16.17
C SER A 134 51.91 54.12 -15.95
N HIS A 135 51.14 53.56 -15.02
CA HIS A 135 49.73 53.96 -14.75
C HIS A 135 48.77 53.85 -15.95
N ALA A 136 49.18 53.26 -17.07
CA ALA A 136 48.28 53.06 -18.21
C ALA A 136 47.22 52.00 -17.90
N ASP A 137 46.07 52.12 -18.55
CA ASP A 137 44.95 51.20 -18.43
C ASP A 137 44.88 50.25 -19.62
N PHE A 138 45.15 48.98 -19.38
CA PHE A 138 45.10 47.87 -20.34
C PHE A 138 44.09 46.80 -19.94
N ASP A 139 43.04 47.20 -19.22
CA ASP A 139 41.94 46.30 -18.91
C ASP A 139 41.43 45.57 -20.16
N HIS A 140 41.29 44.24 -20.09
CA HIS A 140 40.89 43.36 -21.19
C HIS A 140 41.79 43.39 -22.46
N ALA A 141 42.96 44.03 -22.42
CA ALA A 141 43.85 44.12 -23.57
C ALA A 141 44.55 42.77 -23.90
N VAL A 142 44.98 42.60 -25.14
CA VAL A 142 45.70 41.42 -25.62
C VAL A 142 47.17 41.77 -25.82
N PHE A 143 48.04 41.08 -25.10
CA PHE A 143 49.51 41.15 -25.16
C PHE A 143 50.12 39.78 -25.48
N SER A 144 49.35 38.86 -26.07
CA SER A 144 49.85 37.51 -26.34
C SER A 144 51.16 37.56 -27.15
N HIS A 145 52.21 36.90 -26.66
CA HIS A 145 53.57 36.90 -27.23
C HIS A 145 54.27 38.27 -27.31
N ALA A 146 53.76 39.31 -26.65
CA ALA A 146 54.41 40.62 -26.64
C ALA A 146 55.71 40.60 -25.84
N ASP A 147 56.69 41.40 -26.29
CA ASP A 147 57.96 41.56 -25.58
C ASP A 147 58.01 42.93 -24.88
N LEU A 148 57.82 42.88 -23.55
CA LEU A 148 57.85 44.02 -22.63
C LEU A 148 59.16 44.08 -21.83
N SER A 149 60.19 43.30 -22.22
CA SER A 149 61.45 43.20 -21.48
C SER A 149 62.29 44.48 -21.41
N ASP A 150 61.89 45.53 -22.13
CA ASP A 150 62.48 46.87 -22.07
C ASP A 150 61.44 47.99 -21.83
N ALA A 151 60.20 47.64 -21.48
CA ALA A 151 59.15 48.60 -21.15
C ALA A 151 59.20 49.05 -19.69
N ILE A 152 58.58 50.20 -19.38
CA ILE A 152 58.34 50.69 -18.01
C ILE A 152 56.86 50.42 -17.68
N VAL A 153 56.58 49.51 -16.74
CA VAL A 153 55.22 48.96 -16.48
C VAL A 153 54.76 49.12 -15.02
N LYS A 154 55.24 50.16 -14.33
CA LYS A 154 54.88 50.40 -12.92
C LYS A 154 53.44 50.89 -12.81
N TYR A 155 52.70 50.37 -11.84
CA TYR A 155 51.32 50.75 -11.55
C TYR A 155 50.35 50.60 -12.74
N THR A 156 50.73 49.83 -13.76
CA THR A 156 49.92 49.58 -14.95
C THR A 156 48.75 48.65 -14.62
N ASN A 157 47.57 48.93 -15.17
CA ASN A 157 46.40 48.08 -15.01
C ASN A 157 46.33 47.04 -16.14
N PHE A 158 46.57 45.78 -15.82
CA PHE A 158 46.43 44.62 -16.71
C PHE A 158 45.28 43.70 -16.26
N HIS A 159 44.27 44.24 -15.57
CA HIS A 159 43.10 43.46 -15.18
C HIS A 159 42.46 42.77 -16.38
N ASP A 160 42.10 41.49 -16.23
CA ASP A 160 41.49 40.66 -17.30
C ASP A 160 42.27 40.64 -18.64
N ALA A 161 43.55 41.07 -18.66
CA ALA A 161 44.34 41.13 -19.87
C ALA A 161 44.86 39.74 -20.28
N ASN A 162 44.96 39.49 -21.60
CA ASN A 162 45.61 38.30 -22.13
C ASN A 162 47.11 38.56 -22.32
N LEU A 163 47.92 38.15 -21.35
CA LEU A 163 49.38 38.26 -21.33
C LEU A 163 50.07 36.93 -21.67
N THR A 164 49.38 36.02 -22.38
CA THR A 164 49.90 34.68 -22.67
C THR A 164 51.25 34.76 -23.40
N LEU A 165 52.25 34.03 -22.92
CA LEU A 165 53.62 34.01 -23.48
C LEU A 165 54.30 35.39 -23.56
N ALA A 166 53.81 36.41 -22.84
CA ALA A 166 54.43 37.73 -22.80
C ALA A 166 55.76 37.70 -22.03
N ASN A 167 56.71 38.56 -22.43
CA ASN A 167 58.02 38.65 -21.80
C ASN A 167 58.15 39.88 -20.91
N PHE A 168 58.18 39.67 -19.60
CA PHE A 168 58.38 40.66 -18.55
C PHE A 168 59.72 40.52 -17.83
N SER A 169 60.68 39.78 -18.41
CA SER A 169 61.93 39.44 -17.72
C SER A 169 62.68 40.68 -17.21
N GLY A 170 63.01 40.69 -15.92
CA GLY A 170 63.77 41.75 -15.26
C GLY A 170 63.05 43.08 -15.14
N ARG A 171 61.72 43.13 -15.33
CA ARG A 171 60.94 44.37 -15.28
C ARG A 171 60.45 44.71 -13.88
N ASP A 172 60.29 46.00 -13.62
CA ASP A 172 59.67 46.52 -12.40
C ASP A 172 58.16 46.69 -12.63
N LEU A 173 57.40 45.77 -12.07
CA LEU A 173 55.94 45.68 -12.08
C LEU A 173 55.35 46.20 -10.75
N THR A 174 56.08 47.06 -10.03
CA THR A 174 55.64 47.59 -8.74
C THR A 174 54.23 48.18 -8.86
N GLY A 175 53.31 47.69 -8.04
CA GLY A 175 51.92 48.14 -7.97
C GLY A 175 51.06 47.83 -9.20
N ALA A 176 51.53 47.02 -10.15
CA ALA A 176 50.73 46.62 -11.30
C ALA A 176 49.50 45.78 -10.87
N ASN A 177 48.36 46.01 -11.50
CA ASN A 177 47.17 45.20 -11.29
C ASN A 177 47.12 44.08 -12.34
N LEU A 178 47.44 42.85 -11.95
CA LEU A 178 47.42 41.66 -12.79
C LEU A 178 46.24 40.74 -12.45
N SER A 179 45.26 41.22 -11.66
CA SER A 179 44.14 40.38 -11.23
C SER A 179 43.35 39.84 -12.42
N ASN A 180 43.01 38.55 -12.37
CA ASN A 180 42.33 37.80 -13.43
C ASN A 180 43.02 37.79 -14.81
N ALA A 181 44.24 38.34 -14.94
CA ALA A 181 44.97 38.32 -16.20
C ALA A 181 45.41 36.90 -16.58
N ASP A 182 45.45 36.58 -17.88
CA ASP A 182 45.98 35.32 -18.39
C ASP A 182 47.48 35.45 -18.72
N LEU A 183 48.33 35.02 -17.80
CA LEU A 183 49.79 34.96 -17.91
C LEU A 183 50.29 33.56 -18.30
N THR A 184 49.47 32.71 -18.94
CA THR A 184 49.89 31.35 -19.30
C THR A 184 51.18 31.37 -20.12
N GLY A 185 52.23 30.71 -19.62
CA GLY A 185 53.55 30.63 -20.24
C GLY A 185 54.36 31.93 -20.26
N ALA A 186 53.91 33.00 -19.59
CA ALA A 186 54.61 34.28 -19.55
C ALA A 186 55.99 34.15 -18.87
N ASN A 187 56.96 34.94 -19.30
CA ASN A 187 58.29 35.00 -18.69
C ASN A 187 58.39 36.18 -17.73
N LEU A 188 58.30 35.91 -16.42
CA LEU A 188 58.43 36.90 -15.34
C LEU A 188 59.80 36.83 -14.66
N SER A 189 60.80 36.18 -15.28
CA SER A 189 62.09 35.93 -14.64
C SER A 189 62.73 37.22 -14.11
N ASN A 190 63.00 37.29 -12.81
CA ASN A 190 63.57 38.43 -12.10
C ASN A 190 62.72 39.72 -12.15
N ALA A 191 61.41 39.62 -12.41
CA ALA A 191 60.53 40.78 -12.33
C ALA A 191 60.30 41.18 -10.86
N ASP A 192 60.24 42.48 -10.58
CA ASP A 192 59.87 43.03 -9.27
C ASP A 192 58.35 43.21 -9.21
N LEU A 193 57.69 42.37 -8.42
CA LEU A 193 56.24 42.38 -8.25
C LEU A 193 55.81 43.16 -6.99
N THR A 194 56.67 43.97 -6.36
CA THR A 194 56.34 44.64 -5.09
C THR A 194 54.99 45.38 -5.15
N GLY A 195 54.07 45.08 -4.23
CA GLY A 195 52.72 45.68 -4.23
C GLY A 195 51.79 45.35 -5.40
N SER A 196 52.17 44.47 -6.35
CA SER A 196 51.26 44.04 -7.43
C SER A 196 50.12 43.15 -6.91
N ASN A 197 48.98 43.17 -7.62
CA ASN A 197 47.80 42.32 -7.36
C ASN A 197 47.76 41.15 -8.36
N LEU A 198 47.82 39.91 -7.88
CA LEU A 198 47.78 38.69 -8.70
C LEU A 198 46.52 37.84 -8.51
N THR A 199 45.57 38.30 -7.69
CA THR A 199 44.36 37.53 -7.35
C THR A 199 43.60 37.08 -8.60
N GLY A 200 43.23 35.80 -8.67
CA GLY A 200 42.51 35.20 -9.80
C GLY A 200 43.30 35.07 -11.11
N SER A 201 44.57 35.51 -11.18
CA SER A 201 45.36 35.45 -12.42
C SER A 201 45.71 34.02 -12.82
N ASN A 202 45.94 33.78 -14.11
CA ASN A 202 46.38 32.49 -14.63
C ASN A 202 47.87 32.50 -14.97
N LEU A 203 48.68 31.89 -14.12
CA LEU A 203 50.12 31.73 -14.26
C LEU A 203 50.53 30.34 -14.77
N THR A 204 49.61 29.57 -15.35
CA THR A 204 49.89 28.20 -15.84
C THR A 204 51.19 28.15 -16.67
N ASN A 205 52.15 27.32 -16.26
CA ASN A 205 53.47 27.18 -16.89
C ASN A 205 54.30 28.49 -17.05
N ALA A 206 54.00 29.55 -16.29
CA ALA A 206 54.78 30.78 -16.30
C ALA A 206 56.18 30.58 -15.67
N THR A 207 57.18 31.32 -16.17
CA THR A 207 58.54 31.27 -15.62
C THR A 207 58.71 32.32 -14.53
N LEU A 208 58.85 31.88 -13.27
CA LEU A 208 58.96 32.74 -12.08
C LEU A 208 60.38 32.78 -11.48
N THR A 209 61.44 32.42 -12.22
CA THR A 209 62.81 32.36 -11.67
C THR A 209 63.23 33.72 -11.10
N GLY A 210 63.68 33.76 -9.84
CA GLY A 210 64.13 34.99 -9.17
C GLY A 210 63.02 35.97 -8.74
N VAL A 211 61.74 35.61 -8.91
CA VAL A 211 60.59 36.40 -8.45
C VAL A 211 60.33 36.11 -6.96
N ASP A 212 60.18 37.19 -6.18
CA ASP A 212 59.75 37.17 -4.78
C ASP A 212 58.21 37.11 -4.68
N LEU A 213 57.70 36.06 -4.04
CA LEU A 213 56.27 35.83 -3.79
C LEU A 213 55.89 36.01 -2.32
N SER A 214 56.84 36.41 -1.46
CA SER A 214 56.58 36.62 -0.04
C SER A 214 55.52 37.71 0.18
N GLY A 215 54.59 37.45 1.11
CA GLY A 215 53.48 38.35 1.45
C GLY A 215 52.43 38.56 0.35
N LYS A 216 52.47 37.79 -0.76
CA LYS A 216 51.52 37.96 -1.87
C LYS A 216 50.17 37.30 -1.60
N ASP A 217 49.11 38.01 -1.97
CA ASP A 217 47.77 37.41 -2.08
C ASP A 217 47.64 36.73 -3.45
N LEU A 218 47.65 35.40 -3.43
CA LEU A 218 47.46 34.54 -4.59
C LEU A 218 46.09 33.85 -4.56
N THR A 219 45.11 34.41 -3.84
CA THR A 219 43.74 33.87 -3.78
C THR A 219 43.18 33.63 -5.19
N GLY A 220 42.71 32.41 -5.45
CA GLY A 220 42.12 32.00 -6.73
C GLY A 220 43.08 31.96 -7.93
N THR A 221 44.38 32.14 -7.72
CA THR A 221 45.38 32.14 -8.80
C THR A 221 45.58 30.74 -9.36
N ILE A 222 45.69 30.60 -10.68
CA ILE A 222 45.99 29.33 -11.35
C ILE A 222 47.51 29.21 -11.53
N LEU A 223 48.13 28.26 -10.86
CA LEU A 223 49.57 27.98 -10.78
C LEU A 223 49.92 26.60 -11.36
N ILE A 224 49.10 26.10 -12.29
CA ILE A 224 49.24 24.74 -12.84
C ILE A 224 50.60 24.55 -13.50
N GLY A 225 51.33 23.50 -13.10
CA GLY A 225 52.65 23.16 -13.63
C GLY A 225 53.76 24.18 -13.36
N VAL A 226 53.53 25.18 -12.51
CA VAL A 226 54.51 26.22 -12.20
C VAL A 226 55.62 25.67 -11.30
N ASP A 227 56.86 26.08 -11.57
CA ASP A 227 57.99 25.78 -10.70
C ASP A 227 58.08 26.78 -9.54
N LEU A 228 57.63 26.34 -8.37
CA LEU A 228 57.71 27.08 -7.12
C LEU A 228 58.84 26.57 -6.21
N SER A 229 59.70 25.67 -6.71
CA SER A 229 60.77 25.09 -5.90
C SER A 229 61.70 26.16 -5.33
N ASP A 230 62.14 25.92 -4.10
CA ASP A 230 63.04 26.80 -3.32
C ASP A 230 62.50 28.24 -3.10
N LYS A 231 61.23 28.54 -3.39
CA LYS A 231 60.65 29.87 -3.19
C LYS A 231 60.27 30.13 -1.73
N ASP A 232 60.52 31.36 -1.29
CA ASP A 232 59.97 31.89 -0.05
C ASP A 232 58.50 32.30 -0.25
N LEU A 233 57.60 31.59 0.42
CA LEU A 233 56.16 31.87 0.46
C LEU A 233 55.71 32.43 1.80
N THR A 234 56.63 32.96 2.63
CA THR A 234 56.28 33.53 3.94
C THR A 234 55.22 34.62 3.78
N GLY A 235 54.09 34.48 4.49
CA GLY A 235 52.97 35.42 4.43
C GLY A 235 52.12 35.36 3.14
N THR A 236 52.38 34.44 2.21
CA THR A 236 51.58 34.27 1.00
C THR A 236 50.22 33.61 1.32
N ILE A 237 49.14 34.10 0.71
CA ILE A 237 47.78 33.53 0.82
C ILE A 237 47.50 32.69 -0.43
N LEU A 238 47.14 31.42 -0.25
CA LEU A 238 46.89 30.45 -1.33
C LEU A 238 45.45 29.91 -1.34
N THR A 239 44.53 30.56 -0.62
CA THR A 239 43.12 30.17 -0.56
C THR A 239 42.51 30.07 -1.96
N GLY A 240 41.97 28.91 -2.31
CA GLY A 240 41.35 28.66 -3.62
C GLY A 240 42.31 28.66 -4.82
N ALA A 241 43.63 28.71 -4.61
CA ALA A 241 44.59 28.65 -5.71
C ALA A 241 44.62 27.25 -6.37
N ASP A 242 44.86 27.19 -7.67
CA ASP A 242 45.05 25.94 -8.40
C ASP A 242 46.53 25.62 -8.58
N LEU A 243 47.04 24.71 -7.75
CA LEU A 243 48.42 24.24 -7.72
C LEU A 243 48.60 22.90 -8.44
N THR A 244 47.66 22.47 -9.30
CA THR A 244 47.75 21.16 -9.98
C THR A 244 49.11 20.97 -10.65
N ASP A 245 49.78 19.86 -10.33
CA ASP A 245 51.12 19.50 -10.83
C ASP A 245 52.22 20.57 -10.60
N ALA A 246 52.03 21.53 -9.70
CA ALA A 246 53.05 22.52 -9.36
C ALA A 246 54.24 21.87 -8.64
N ASN A 247 55.47 22.29 -8.98
CA ASN A 247 56.67 21.82 -8.28
C ASN A 247 56.87 22.59 -6.98
N LEU A 248 56.56 21.96 -5.85
CA LEU A 248 56.72 22.54 -4.51
C LEU A 248 58.02 22.08 -3.80
N ALA A 249 59.02 21.53 -4.49
CA ALA A 249 60.22 21.02 -3.83
C ALA A 249 60.89 22.07 -2.91
N ASN A 250 61.19 21.67 -1.66
CA ASN A 250 61.78 22.52 -0.60
C ASN A 250 60.97 23.76 -0.17
N VAL A 251 59.71 23.88 -0.59
CA VAL A 251 58.82 24.96 -0.12
C VAL A 251 58.26 24.63 1.26
N ASP A 252 58.31 25.61 2.16
CA ASP A 252 57.69 25.57 3.49
C ASP A 252 56.20 25.88 3.42
N LEU A 253 55.37 24.87 3.73
CA LEU A 253 53.91 24.97 3.76
C LEU A 253 53.35 25.13 5.18
N SER A 254 54.20 25.31 6.19
CA SER A 254 53.75 25.57 7.55
C SER A 254 52.96 26.89 7.63
N ASP A 255 51.91 26.85 8.46
CA ASP A 255 50.96 27.93 8.73
C ASP A 255 50.28 28.54 7.47
N LYS A 256 50.28 27.83 6.33
CA LYS A 256 49.68 28.32 5.08
C LYS A 256 48.17 28.12 5.05
N ASP A 257 47.45 29.14 4.58
CA ASP A 257 46.04 29.00 4.21
C ASP A 257 45.93 28.39 2.81
N LEU A 258 45.62 27.09 2.76
CA LEU A 258 45.37 26.30 1.56
C LEU A 258 43.88 25.95 1.45
N ALA A 259 42.99 26.68 2.12
CA ALA A 259 41.57 26.36 2.12
C ALA A 259 41.02 26.43 0.70
N ASN A 260 40.30 25.39 0.28
CA ASN A 260 39.75 25.23 -1.07
C ASN A 260 40.78 25.21 -2.22
N ALA A 261 42.08 25.12 -1.93
CA ALA A 261 43.11 25.03 -2.96
C ALA A 261 43.02 23.69 -3.72
N ASN A 262 43.37 23.69 -5.01
CA ASN A 262 43.51 22.48 -5.79
C ASN A 262 44.97 22.03 -5.81
N LEU A 263 45.28 20.94 -5.13
CA LEU A 263 46.60 20.33 -4.97
C LEU A 263 46.70 18.99 -5.72
N THR A 264 45.90 18.82 -6.77
CA THR A 264 45.85 17.55 -7.53
C THR A 264 47.23 17.19 -8.09
N GLY A 265 47.68 15.96 -7.87
CA GLY A 265 48.96 15.44 -8.40
C GLY A 265 50.23 16.04 -7.78
N VAL A 266 50.10 16.92 -6.80
CA VAL A 266 51.25 17.60 -6.16
C VAL A 266 52.03 16.63 -5.27
N ASP A 267 53.36 16.72 -5.32
CA ASP A 267 54.22 16.01 -4.38
C ASP A 267 54.32 16.78 -3.06
N LEU A 268 53.60 16.30 -2.06
CA LEU A 268 53.61 16.83 -0.70
C LEU A 268 54.48 16.01 0.25
N SER A 269 55.16 14.96 -0.24
CA SER A 269 55.87 14.04 0.65
C SER A 269 56.94 14.70 1.53
N ASP A 270 56.99 14.23 2.77
CA ASP A 270 57.88 14.71 3.84
C ASP A 270 57.81 16.23 4.08
N LYS A 271 56.66 16.88 3.84
CA LYS A 271 56.49 18.33 4.05
C LYS A 271 56.00 18.66 5.45
N ASP A 272 56.50 19.78 5.97
CA ASP A 272 55.94 20.38 7.18
C ASP A 272 54.60 21.07 6.84
N LEU A 273 53.51 20.42 7.25
CA LEU A 273 52.14 20.94 7.16
C LEU A 273 51.63 21.44 8.52
N THR A 274 52.52 21.70 9.48
CA THR A 274 52.13 22.22 10.80
C THR A 274 51.40 23.55 10.66
N GLY A 275 50.19 23.64 11.21
CA GLY A 275 49.35 24.85 11.16
C GLY A 275 48.71 25.15 9.79
N ALA A 276 48.98 24.35 8.76
CA ALA A 276 48.35 24.53 7.45
C ALA A 276 46.83 24.31 7.51
N ILE A 277 46.06 25.17 6.84
CA ILE A 277 44.59 25.09 6.76
C ILE A 277 44.24 24.38 5.45
N LEU A 278 43.74 23.16 5.52
CA LEU A 278 43.41 22.33 4.36
C LEU A 278 41.90 22.20 4.09
N ARG A 279 41.05 22.89 4.86
CA ARG A 279 39.58 22.78 4.70
C ARG A 279 39.13 23.01 3.26
N GLY A 280 38.43 22.04 2.68
CA GLY A 280 37.92 22.08 1.31
C GLY A 280 38.96 21.85 0.21
N ALA A 281 40.22 21.60 0.55
CA ALA A 281 41.28 21.41 -0.44
C ALA A 281 41.07 20.11 -1.25
N ASN A 282 41.42 20.15 -2.53
CA ASN A 282 41.43 18.97 -3.40
C ASN A 282 42.85 18.38 -3.45
N LEU A 283 43.05 17.24 -2.79
CA LEU A 283 44.31 16.49 -2.69
C LEU A 283 44.29 15.24 -3.59
N THR A 284 43.44 15.20 -4.63
CA THR A 284 43.33 14.04 -5.53
C THR A 284 44.70 13.65 -6.10
N ASP A 285 45.08 12.38 -5.98
CA ASP A 285 46.37 11.84 -6.45
C ASP A 285 47.62 12.55 -5.88
N ALA A 286 47.49 13.38 -4.83
CA ALA A 286 48.64 14.00 -4.17
C ALA A 286 49.47 12.96 -3.41
N ASN A 287 50.80 13.09 -3.45
CA ASN A 287 51.69 12.23 -2.68
C ASN A 287 51.87 12.81 -1.28
N LEU A 288 51.21 12.21 -0.28
CA LEU A 288 51.30 12.60 1.14
C LEU A 288 52.27 11.73 1.94
N THR A 289 53.10 10.90 1.29
CA THR A 289 53.95 9.92 1.99
C THR A 289 54.85 10.63 3.02
N GLY A 290 54.80 10.17 4.28
CA GLY A 290 55.64 10.70 5.36
C GLY A 290 55.08 11.92 6.09
N ASP A 291 53.97 12.50 5.62
CA ASP A 291 53.36 13.67 6.25
C ASP A 291 52.62 13.31 7.55
N ASP A 292 52.73 14.20 8.55
CA ASP A 292 51.90 14.13 9.75
C ASP A 292 50.61 14.92 9.50
N LEU A 293 49.47 14.24 9.36
CA LEU A 293 48.16 14.88 9.24
C LEU A 293 47.40 14.95 10.57
N SER A 294 47.96 14.45 11.68
CA SER A 294 47.28 14.38 12.97
C SER A 294 46.78 15.76 13.45
N GLY A 295 45.60 15.76 14.07
CA GLY A 295 44.93 16.96 14.59
C GLY A 295 44.48 18.03 13.59
N LYS A 296 44.45 17.79 12.27
CA LYS A 296 44.13 18.82 11.26
C LYS A 296 42.62 18.95 10.98
N ASP A 297 42.21 20.17 10.61
CA ASP A 297 40.88 20.43 10.01
C ASP A 297 40.93 20.07 8.52
N LEU A 298 40.45 18.86 8.20
CA LEU A 298 40.31 18.32 6.86
C LEU A 298 38.83 18.34 6.41
N THR A 299 38.03 19.24 6.98
CA THR A 299 36.61 19.32 6.64
C THR A 299 36.45 19.57 5.13
N GLY A 300 35.65 18.76 4.46
CA GLY A 300 35.36 18.92 3.02
C GLY A 300 36.53 18.64 2.06
N THR A 301 37.65 18.08 2.53
CA THR A 301 38.77 17.74 1.64
C THR A 301 38.43 16.62 0.67
N ILE A 302 39.00 16.65 -0.53
CA ILE A 302 38.90 15.56 -1.51
C ILE A 302 40.22 14.78 -1.50
N LEU A 303 40.17 13.49 -1.17
CA LEU A 303 41.33 12.61 -1.00
C LEU A 303 41.21 11.38 -1.93
N ILE A 304 40.81 11.58 -3.18
CA ILE A 304 40.62 10.49 -4.14
C ILE A 304 41.99 10.01 -4.65
N GLY A 305 42.23 8.70 -4.66
CA GLY A 305 43.48 8.12 -5.19
C GLY A 305 44.71 8.31 -4.31
N VAL A 306 44.56 8.95 -3.15
CA VAL A 306 45.66 9.18 -2.20
C VAL A 306 46.03 7.89 -1.49
N ASP A 307 47.33 7.57 -1.49
CA ASP A 307 47.89 6.51 -0.65
C ASP A 307 47.96 6.99 0.80
N LEU A 308 47.08 6.46 1.66
CA LEU A 308 47.09 6.79 3.07
C LEU A 308 48.13 6.00 3.86
N THR A 309 48.85 5.03 3.30
CA THR A 309 49.74 4.14 4.06
C THR A 309 50.75 4.92 4.93
N GLY A 310 50.89 4.53 6.19
CA GLY A 310 51.72 5.24 7.17
C GLY A 310 51.15 6.54 7.76
N LEU A 311 50.08 7.12 7.20
CA LEU A 311 49.48 8.35 7.75
C LEU A 311 48.69 8.11 9.04
N ASP A 312 48.89 9.03 9.99
CA ASP A 312 48.09 9.17 11.21
C ASP A 312 46.92 10.14 10.96
N LEU A 313 45.70 9.63 11.07
CA LEU A 313 44.46 10.39 10.89
C LEU A 313 43.76 10.69 12.21
N SER A 314 44.42 10.42 13.34
CA SER A 314 43.85 10.62 14.67
C SER A 314 43.58 12.11 14.95
N SER A 315 42.51 12.35 15.70
CA SER A 315 42.04 13.69 16.10
C SER A 315 41.76 14.66 14.95
N ASN A 316 41.64 14.17 13.70
CA ASN A 316 41.30 14.99 12.54
C ASN A 316 39.81 15.34 12.52
N ASP A 317 39.45 16.44 11.87
CA ASP A 317 38.07 16.67 11.41
C ASP A 317 37.97 16.31 9.93
N LEU A 318 37.42 15.14 9.62
CA LEU A 318 37.18 14.65 8.27
C LEU A 318 35.73 14.89 7.84
N SER A 319 35.01 15.79 8.51
CA SER A 319 33.59 16.01 8.22
C SER A 319 33.37 16.41 6.76
N ASN A 320 32.45 15.72 6.08
CA ASN A 320 32.12 15.92 4.66
C ASN A 320 33.29 15.75 3.68
N SER A 321 34.39 15.10 4.09
CA SER A 321 35.49 14.77 3.18
C SER A 321 35.11 13.62 2.23
N ILE A 322 35.76 13.56 1.07
CA ILE A 322 35.50 12.57 0.01
C ILE A 322 36.73 11.66 -0.15
N LEU A 323 36.60 10.39 0.24
CA LEU A 323 37.69 9.41 0.22
C LEU A 323 37.41 8.23 -0.73
N THR A 324 36.86 8.47 -1.92
CA THR A 324 36.53 7.39 -2.88
C THR A 324 37.76 6.57 -3.25
N GLY A 325 37.67 5.24 -3.14
CA GLY A 325 38.75 4.31 -3.49
C GLY A 325 39.90 4.20 -2.47
N VAL A 326 39.81 4.90 -1.34
CA VAL A 326 40.85 4.88 -0.31
C VAL A 326 40.66 3.72 0.67
N ASP A 327 41.77 3.07 1.04
CA ASP A 327 41.87 2.01 2.05
C ASP A 327 42.06 2.60 3.46
N LEU A 328 41.14 2.26 4.37
CA LEU A 328 41.18 2.66 5.78
C LEU A 328 41.66 1.52 6.70
N SER A 329 42.05 0.38 6.13
CA SER A 329 42.52 -0.77 6.90
C SER A 329 43.76 -0.42 7.74
N GLY A 330 43.74 -0.85 9.01
CA GLY A 330 44.80 -0.63 9.99
C GLY A 330 45.01 0.83 10.41
N LYS A 331 44.12 1.76 10.03
CA LYS A 331 44.25 3.17 10.36
C LYS A 331 43.84 3.52 11.77
N ASP A 332 44.54 4.48 12.36
CA ASP A 332 44.14 5.09 13.62
C ASP A 332 43.23 6.29 13.35
N LEU A 333 41.95 6.16 13.70
CA LEU A 333 40.95 7.22 13.64
C LEU A 333 40.57 7.69 15.05
N THR A 334 41.42 7.47 16.05
CA THR A 334 41.12 7.84 17.44
C THR A 334 40.74 9.31 17.55
N GLY A 335 39.55 9.59 18.06
CA GLY A 335 39.03 10.96 18.23
C GLY A 335 38.70 11.71 16.93
N THR A 336 38.71 11.04 15.78
CA THR A 336 38.43 11.66 14.48
C THR A 336 36.94 11.96 14.33
N ARG A 337 36.62 13.17 13.84
CA ARG A 337 35.24 13.59 13.57
C ARG A 337 34.87 13.19 12.14
N LEU A 338 33.82 12.39 11.99
CA LEU A 338 33.38 11.84 10.71
C LEU A 338 32.01 12.39 10.28
N SER A 339 31.60 13.59 10.68
CA SER A 339 30.26 14.12 10.35
C SER A 339 30.01 14.16 8.84
N GLY A 340 28.91 13.57 8.34
CA GLY A 340 28.66 13.48 6.89
C GLY A 340 29.64 12.61 6.07
N PHE A 341 30.53 11.86 6.71
CA PHE A 341 31.47 10.95 6.05
C PHE A 341 30.77 9.63 5.67
N ASP A 342 30.99 9.17 4.44
CA ASP A 342 30.44 7.92 3.90
C ASP A 342 31.37 6.73 4.19
N LEU A 343 30.88 5.77 4.99
CA LEU A 343 31.58 4.52 5.33
C LEU A 343 31.05 3.31 4.54
N THR A 344 30.17 3.51 3.55
CA THR A 344 29.57 2.43 2.78
C THR A 344 30.62 1.62 2.02
N GLY A 345 30.57 0.30 2.16
CA GLY A 345 31.48 -0.66 1.51
C GLY A 345 32.97 -0.50 1.84
N LYS A 346 33.33 0.32 2.84
CA LYS A 346 34.73 0.58 3.19
C LYS A 346 35.38 -0.61 3.89
N ASP A 347 36.65 -0.85 3.56
CA ASP A 347 37.48 -1.76 4.33
C ASP A 347 38.02 -1.05 5.57
N LEU A 348 37.49 -1.42 6.73
CA LEU A 348 37.90 -0.94 8.05
C LEU A 348 38.69 -2.02 8.81
N THR A 349 39.26 -3.01 8.11
CA THR A 349 39.95 -4.12 8.75
C THR A 349 41.06 -3.62 9.67
N GLY A 350 40.94 -3.90 10.98
CA GLY A 350 41.90 -3.49 12.00
C GLY A 350 41.99 -1.99 12.27
N THR A 351 41.04 -1.19 11.78
CA THR A 351 40.98 0.26 12.06
C THR A 351 40.66 0.50 13.54
N ILE A 352 41.35 1.46 14.16
CA ILE A 352 41.13 1.89 15.55
C ILE A 352 40.10 3.03 15.54
N LEU A 353 38.92 2.78 16.11
CA LEU A 353 37.80 3.74 16.16
C LEU A 353 37.57 4.31 17.56
N THR A 354 38.58 4.30 18.43
CA THR A 354 38.42 4.71 19.82
C THR A 354 37.96 6.17 19.91
N GLY A 355 36.80 6.41 20.54
CA GLY A 355 36.24 7.76 20.68
C GLY A 355 35.61 8.34 19.40
N VAL A 356 35.49 7.55 18.33
CA VAL A 356 34.75 7.94 17.11
C VAL A 356 33.25 7.78 17.35
N ASP A 357 32.48 8.83 17.05
CA ASP A 357 31.02 8.77 17.07
C ASP A 357 30.50 8.19 15.75
N LEU A 358 29.97 6.98 15.81
CA LEU A 358 29.35 6.29 14.67
C LEU A 358 27.83 6.46 14.64
N SER A 359 27.23 7.26 15.54
CA SER A 359 25.79 7.47 15.54
C SER A 359 25.31 8.11 14.23
N GLY A 360 24.22 7.56 13.68
CA GLY A 360 23.64 7.98 12.40
C GLY A 360 24.52 7.74 11.16
N LYS A 361 25.61 6.98 11.26
CA LYS A 361 26.51 6.68 10.12
C LYS A 361 26.01 5.53 9.27
N ASP A 362 26.32 5.60 7.97
CA ASP A 362 26.06 4.51 7.04
C ASP A 362 27.31 3.65 6.84
N LEU A 363 27.26 2.43 7.36
CA LEU A 363 28.28 1.38 7.25
C LEU A 363 27.77 0.20 6.41
N THR A 364 26.77 0.41 5.54
CA THR A 364 26.24 -0.65 4.68
C THR A 364 27.37 -1.40 3.96
N ASN A 365 27.43 -2.72 4.15
CA ASN A 365 28.47 -3.61 3.61
C ASN A 365 29.93 -3.25 3.98
N ALA A 366 30.19 -2.49 5.04
CA ALA A 366 31.55 -2.22 5.50
C ALA A 366 32.23 -3.50 6.05
N ILE A 367 33.54 -3.63 5.84
CA ILE A 367 34.34 -4.76 6.36
C ILE A 367 34.89 -4.35 7.72
N LEU A 368 34.38 -4.96 8.79
CA LEU A 368 34.74 -4.63 10.17
C LEU A 368 35.71 -5.63 10.81
N THR A 369 36.42 -6.45 10.04
CA THR A 369 37.28 -7.51 10.58
C THR A 369 38.33 -6.93 11.55
N GLY A 370 38.36 -7.41 12.80
CA GLY A 370 39.31 -6.92 13.81
C GLY A 370 39.03 -5.52 14.38
N VAL A 371 37.92 -4.86 14.00
CA VAL A 371 37.45 -3.61 14.62
C VAL A 371 36.79 -3.93 15.97
N ASP A 372 37.23 -3.23 17.02
CA ASP A 372 36.61 -3.24 18.35
C ASP A 372 35.39 -2.29 18.36
N LEU A 373 34.20 -2.85 18.60
CA LEU A 373 32.94 -2.11 18.71
C LEU A 373 32.48 -1.95 20.16
N SER A 374 33.25 -2.45 21.13
CA SER A 374 32.88 -2.41 22.55
C SER A 374 32.75 -0.97 23.05
N GLY A 375 31.68 -0.69 23.78
CA GLY A 375 31.37 0.64 24.31
C GLY A 375 31.00 1.71 23.28
N MET A 376 30.91 1.38 21.98
CA MET A 376 30.61 2.36 20.93
C MET A 376 29.15 2.79 20.91
N ASN A 377 28.90 4.05 20.55
CA ASN A 377 27.56 4.55 20.26
C ASN A 377 27.21 4.29 18.79
N LEU A 378 26.34 3.32 18.53
CA LEU A 378 25.80 2.99 17.21
C LEU A 378 24.33 3.40 17.06
N THR A 379 23.88 4.41 17.82
CA THR A 379 22.50 4.89 17.75
C THR A 379 22.17 5.35 16.33
N GLY A 380 21.13 4.79 15.71
CA GLY A 380 20.71 5.16 14.35
C GLY A 380 21.70 4.79 13.23
N THR A 381 22.74 4.01 13.51
CA THR A 381 23.75 3.60 12.53
C THR A 381 23.17 2.56 11.56
N ILE A 382 23.44 2.69 10.26
CA ILE A 382 23.06 1.71 9.25
C ILE A 382 24.20 0.68 9.10
N LEU A 383 23.90 -0.57 9.43
CA LEU A 383 24.80 -1.72 9.46
C LEU A 383 24.27 -2.84 8.53
N THR A 384 23.51 -2.46 7.50
CA THR A 384 22.86 -3.40 6.58
C THR A 384 23.89 -4.30 5.89
N GLY A 385 23.67 -5.61 5.97
CA GLY A 385 24.52 -6.64 5.38
C GLY A 385 25.92 -6.78 5.99
N VAL A 386 26.21 -6.09 7.11
CA VAL A 386 27.52 -6.13 7.76
C VAL A 386 27.72 -7.47 8.50
N ASP A 387 28.95 -7.98 8.45
CA ASP A 387 29.35 -9.13 9.25
C ASP A 387 29.76 -8.72 10.66
N LEU A 388 28.88 -9.00 11.63
CA LEU A 388 29.12 -8.78 13.05
C LEU A 388 29.41 -10.08 13.80
N SER A 389 29.64 -11.20 13.10
CA SER A 389 29.82 -12.49 13.75
C SER A 389 30.97 -12.49 14.77
N ASP A 390 30.72 -13.13 15.90
CA ASP A 390 31.62 -13.26 17.05
C ASP A 390 32.17 -11.93 17.62
N LYS A 391 31.59 -10.78 17.26
CA LYS A 391 32.02 -9.48 17.76
C LYS A 391 31.59 -9.25 19.21
N ASP A 392 32.51 -8.68 19.99
CA ASP A 392 32.21 -8.14 21.31
C ASP A 392 31.46 -6.81 21.18
N LEU A 393 30.17 -6.82 21.53
CA LEU A 393 29.33 -5.64 21.58
C LEU A 393 29.09 -5.17 23.04
N THR A 394 29.92 -5.57 24.00
CA THR A 394 29.75 -5.18 25.40
C THR A 394 29.75 -3.66 25.54
N GLY A 395 28.69 -3.10 26.13
CA GLY A 395 28.52 -1.65 26.30
C GLY A 395 28.16 -0.87 25.03
N THR A 396 28.02 -1.52 23.88
CA THR A 396 27.59 -0.87 22.63
C THR A 396 26.12 -0.46 22.70
N ILE A 397 25.80 0.74 22.23
CA ILE A 397 24.42 1.27 22.14
C ILE A 397 23.87 1.03 20.73
N LEU A 398 22.78 0.30 20.58
CA LEU A 398 22.18 -0.09 19.29
C LEU A 398 20.80 0.52 19.03
N ILE A 399 20.35 1.46 19.86
CA ILE A 399 19.02 2.09 19.79
C ILE A 399 18.81 2.69 18.39
N GLY A 400 17.76 2.26 17.68
CA GLY A 400 17.44 2.75 16.33
C GLY A 400 18.42 2.34 15.23
N ALA A 401 19.43 1.50 15.51
CA ALA A 401 20.36 1.02 14.48
C ALA A 401 19.65 0.15 13.43
N ASP A 402 20.11 0.18 12.18
CA ASP A 402 19.61 -0.69 11.12
C ASP A 402 20.56 -1.87 10.89
N LEU A 403 20.17 -3.04 11.37
CA LEU A 403 20.89 -4.30 11.26
C LEU A 403 20.30 -5.21 10.17
N THR A 404 19.54 -4.68 9.22
CA THR A 404 18.90 -5.48 8.16
C THR A 404 19.92 -6.42 7.48
N ASP A 405 19.59 -7.72 7.43
CA ASP A 405 20.44 -8.77 6.87
C ASP A 405 21.88 -8.87 7.44
N ALA A 406 22.16 -8.26 8.60
CA ALA A 406 23.45 -8.36 9.26
C ALA A 406 23.70 -9.79 9.80
N ASN A 407 24.95 -10.27 9.72
CA ASN A 407 25.32 -11.54 10.32
C ASN A 407 25.62 -11.35 11.82
N LEU A 408 24.71 -11.82 12.66
CA LEU A 408 24.83 -11.71 14.13
C LEU A 408 25.31 -13.02 14.78
N THR A 409 25.77 -14.02 14.02
CA THR A 409 26.15 -15.33 14.57
C THR A 409 27.19 -15.19 15.69
N GLY A 410 26.92 -15.74 16.88
CA GLY A 410 27.83 -15.70 18.02
C GLY A 410 27.87 -14.38 18.80
N VAL A 411 27.10 -13.37 18.39
CA VAL A 411 26.97 -12.11 19.13
C VAL A 411 26.10 -12.30 20.37
N ASP A 412 26.58 -11.81 21.51
CA ASP A 412 25.79 -11.72 22.74
C ASP A 412 24.89 -10.49 22.68
N LEU A 413 23.58 -10.70 22.58
CA LEU A 413 22.57 -9.66 22.62
C LEU A 413 21.94 -9.49 24.01
N SER A 414 22.31 -10.28 25.02
CA SER A 414 21.71 -10.20 26.35
C SER A 414 21.87 -8.81 26.99
N ASP A 415 20.86 -8.40 27.76
CA ASP A 415 20.74 -7.11 28.44
C ASP A 415 20.83 -5.85 27.54
N LYS A 416 20.78 -6.00 26.20
CA LYS A 416 20.84 -4.88 25.27
C LYS A 416 19.52 -4.13 25.12
N ASP A 417 19.63 -2.82 25.02
CA ASP A 417 18.54 -1.96 24.55
C ASP A 417 18.54 -1.91 23.02
N LEU A 418 17.56 -2.59 22.42
CA LEU A 418 17.31 -2.63 20.98
C LEU A 418 16.05 -1.84 20.61
N THR A 419 15.71 -0.81 21.41
CA THR A 419 14.55 0.04 21.13
C THR A 419 14.67 0.67 19.75
N GLY A 420 13.64 0.50 18.91
CA GLY A 420 13.60 1.05 17.55
C GLY A 420 14.60 0.43 16.56
N THR A 421 15.40 -0.57 16.96
CA THR A 421 16.40 -1.21 16.10
C THR A 421 15.70 -1.97 14.97
N ILE A 422 16.22 -1.86 13.75
CA ILE A 422 15.74 -2.60 12.58
C ILE A 422 16.53 -3.91 12.46
N LEU A 423 15.83 -5.02 12.57
CA LEU A 423 16.32 -6.40 12.55
C LEU A 423 15.60 -7.17 11.42
N THR A 424 15.35 -6.51 10.29
CA THR A 424 14.63 -7.12 9.18
C THR A 424 15.46 -8.26 8.58
N GLY A 425 14.87 -9.44 8.43
CA GLY A 425 15.49 -10.60 7.78
C GLY A 425 16.65 -11.26 8.53
N VAL A 426 17.03 -10.74 9.71
CA VAL A 426 18.19 -11.26 10.46
C VAL A 426 17.91 -12.63 11.08
N ASP A 427 18.95 -13.44 11.23
CA ASP A 427 18.88 -14.72 11.92
C ASP A 427 19.14 -14.56 13.42
N LEU A 428 18.08 -14.62 14.24
CA LEU A 428 18.16 -14.61 15.70
C LEU A 428 18.04 -16.02 16.30
N SER A 429 18.10 -17.08 15.49
CA SER A 429 17.74 -18.41 15.97
C SER A 429 18.64 -18.90 17.10
N GLY A 430 18.01 -19.35 18.19
CA GLY A 430 18.66 -19.84 19.40
C GLY A 430 19.44 -18.79 20.20
N MET A 431 19.31 -17.50 19.88
CA MET A 431 19.99 -16.43 20.61
C MET A 431 19.41 -16.23 22.01
N ASP A 432 20.29 -15.96 22.98
CA ASP A 432 19.90 -15.51 24.30
C ASP A 432 19.52 -14.03 24.26
N LEU A 433 18.22 -13.76 24.38
CA LEU A 433 17.69 -12.41 24.48
C LEU A 433 17.34 -12.04 25.93
N THR A 434 17.87 -12.71 26.95
CA THR A 434 17.59 -12.37 28.36
C THR A 434 17.88 -10.89 28.62
N GLY A 435 16.96 -10.18 29.29
CA GLY A 435 17.13 -8.76 29.64
C GLY A 435 17.04 -7.75 28.49
N THR A 436 16.96 -8.18 27.23
CA THR A 436 16.82 -7.26 26.09
C THR A 436 15.52 -6.46 26.10
N ILE A 437 15.60 -5.22 25.62
CA ILE A 437 14.46 -4.33 25.37
C ILE A 437 14.21 -4.31 23.86
N LEU A 438 12.98 -4.62 23.43
CA LEU A 438 12.59 -4.75 22.02
C LEU A 438 11.40 -3.84 21.65
N THR A 439 11.09 -2.85 22.49
CA THR A 439 10.02 -1.88 22.20
C THR A 439 10.33 -1.13 20.91
N GLU A 440 9.33 -0.97 20.04
CA GLU A 440 9.48 -0.30 18.73
C GLU A 440 10.47 -0.99 17.74
N ALA A 441 11.05 -2.15 18.08
CA ALA A 441 11.98 -2.85 17.21
C ALA A 441 11.28 -3.40 15.95
N ASN A 442 11.97 -3.41 14.81
CA ASN A 442 11.46 -3.98 13.57
C ASN A 442 12.07 -5.35 13.28
N LEU A 443 11.34 -6.42 13.59
CA LEU A 443 11.69 -7.82 13.43
C LEU A 443 11.07 -8.44 12.16
N THR A 444 10.71 -7.63 11.16
CA THR A 444 10.06 -8.13 9.93
C THR A 444 10.84 -9.30 9.32
N ASN A 445 10.18 -10.45 9.12
CA ASN A 445 10.77 -11.69 8.60
C ASN A 445 12.03 -12.20 9.32
N ALA A 446 12.30 -11.77 10.55
CA ALA A 446 13.42 -12.27 11.34
C ALA A 446 13.22 -13.76 11.71
N ASN A 447 14.30 -14.55 11.72
CA ASN A 447 14.25 -15.94 12.16
C ASN A 447 14.32 -16.02 13.68
N LEU A 448 13.17 -16.24 14.33
CA LEU A 448 13.05 -16.32 15.78
C LEU A 448 13.12 -17.75 16.32
N ASN A 449 13.49 -18.76 15.53
CA ASN A 449 13.46 -20.16 15.97
C ASN A 449 14.28 -20.41 17.25
N GLY A 450 13.67 -20.99 18.28
CA GLY A 450 14.34 -21.25 19.56
C GLY A 450 14.60 -20.04 20.46
N VAL A 451 14.16 -18.84 20.07
CA VAL A 451 14.23 -17.63 20.90
C VAL A 451 13.11 -17.62 21.95
N ASP A 452 13.45 -17.33 23.19
CA ASP A 452 12.50 -17.11 24.29
C ASP A 452 11.97 -15.66 24.26
N LEU A 453 10.66 -15.52 24.05
CA LEU A 453 9.96 -14.24 24.04
C LEU A 453 9.15 -14.00 25.32
N SER A 454 9.17 -14.94 26.28
CA SER A 454 8.41 -14.84 27.52
C SER A 454 8.80 -13.60 28.33
N GLY A 455 7.80 -12.89 28.85
CA GLY A 455 7.98 -11.66 29.63
C GLY A 455 8.51 -10.44 28.87
N LYS A 456 8.69 -10.51 27.55
CA LYS A 456 9.25 -9.41 26.75
C LYS A 456 8.27 -8.29 26.49
N ASP A 457 8.76 -7.05 26.52
CA ASP A 457 8.00 -5.90 26.04
C ASP A 457 8.27 -5.68 24.55
N LEU A 458 7.25 -5.95 23.74
CA LEU A 458 7.20 -5.78 22.29
C LEU A 458 6.18 -4.70 21.91
N THR A 459 5.89 -3.76 22.82
CA THR A 459 5.01 -2.62 22.51
C THR A 459 5.52 -1.89 21.27
N ASN A 460 4.64 -1.62 20.31
CA ASN A 460 4.94 -0.97 19.02
C ASN A 460 5.97 -1.71 18.13
N ALA A 461 6.37 -2.94 18.46
CA ALA A 461 7.31 -3.69 17.63
C ALA A 461 6.65 -4.16 16.33
N ASN A 462 7.43 -4.24 15.25
CA ASN A 462 6.98 -4.80 13.98
C ASN A 462 7.45 -6.24 13.85
N LEU A 463 6.52 -7.19 13.89
CA LEU A 463 6.69 -8.63 13.74
C LEU A 463 6.05 -9.13 12.44
N ASN A 464 6.03 -8.31 11.39
CA ASN A 464 5.44 -8.69 10.10
C ASN A 464 6.09 -9.96 9.54
N GLY A 465 5.27 -10.95 9.18
CA GLY A 465 5.70 -12.19 8.51
C GLY A 465 6.52 -13.17 9.36
N VAL A 466 6.68 -12.93 10.66
CA VAL A 466 7.46 -13.82 11.53
C VAL A 466 6.68 -15.10 11.86
N ASP A 467 7.42 -16.19 12.08
CA ASP A 467 6.85 -17.46 12.55
C ASP A 467 6.90 -17.54 14.08
N LEU A 468 5.72 -17.52 14.72
CA LEU A 468 5.53 -17.66 16.16
C LEU A 468 4.90 -19.01 16.54
N THR A 469 4.81 -19.98 15.62
CA THR A 469 4.18 -21.28 15.86
C THR A 469 4.68 -21.91 17.17
N ASP A 470 3.75 -22.29 18.04
CA ASP A 470 4.00 -22.94 19.34
C ASP A 470 4.98 -22.20 20.29
N LYS A 471 5.22 -20.90 20.10
CA LYS A 471 6.08 -20.11 20.99
C LYS A 471 5.43 -19.83 22.35
N ASP A 472 6.27 -19.82 23.39
CA ASP A 472 5.88 -19.32 24.71
C ASP A 472 5.90 -17.78 24.71
N LEU A 473 4.71 -17.18 24.79
CA LEU A 473 4.50 -15.73 24.91
C LEU A 473 3.99 -15.34 26.29
N THR A 474 4.20 -16.19 27.31
CA THR A 474 3.71 -15.94 28.66
C THR A 474 4.31 -14.64 29.20
N GLY A 475 3.45 -13.68 29.54
CA GLY A 475 3.85 -12.39 30.09
C GLY A 475 4.43 -11.39 29.08
N THR A 476 4.47 -11.73 27.79
CA THR A 476 4.87 -10.81 26.73
C THR A 476 3.85 -9.68 26.58
N ILE A 477 4.31 -8.45 26.32
CA ILE A 477 3.46 -7.28 26.06
C ILE A 477 3.49 -7.00 24.56
N LEU A 478 2.34 -7.07 23.89
CA LEU A 478 2.23 -6.90 22.44
C LEU A 478 1.44 -5.64 22.05
N ARG A 479 1.13 -4.74 22.99
CA ARG A 479 0.24 -3.60 22.72
C ARG A 479 0.72 -2.78 21.52
N GLU A 480 -0.18 -2.49 20.58
CA GLU A 480 0.13 -1.74 19.34
C GLU A 480 1.21 -2.38 18.43
N ALA A 481 1.59 -3.65 18.65
CA ALA A 481 2.53 -4.35 17.76
C ALA A 481 1.92 -4.66 16.39
N ASP A 482 2.76 -4.72 15.35
CA ASP A 482 2.38 -5.15 14.01
C ASP A 482 2.69 -6.63 13.78
N LEU A 483 1.68 -7.48 13.80
CA LEU A 483 1.75 -8.91 13.52
C LEU A 483 1.19 -9.24 12.12
N THR A 484 1.20 -8.28 11.19
CA THR A 484 0.66 -8.50 9.84
C THR A 484 1.32 -9.73 9.21
N GLY A 485 0.53 -10.70 8.73
CA GLY A 485 1.05 -11.90 8.06
C GLY A 485 1.88 -12.84 8.93
N ALA A 486 1.96 -12.63 10.25
CA ALA A 486 2.66 -13.53 11.16
C ALA A 486 1.93 -14.88 11.28
N ILE A 487 2.67 -15.95 11.58
CA ILE A 487 2.12 -17.29 11.82
C ILE A 487 2.01 -17.50 13.32
N LEU A 488 0.78 -17.60 13.86
CA LEU A 488 0.48 -17.78 15.28
C LEU A 488 -0.26 -19.10 15.55
N THR A 489 -0.07 -20.10 14.71
CA THR A 489 -0.75 -21.40 14.86
C THR A 489 -0.45 -22.02 16.23
N GLY A 490 -1.51 -22.37 16.97
CA GLY A 490 -1.41 -23.04 18.27
C GLY A 490 -0.91 -22.20 19.45
N VAL A 491 -0.60 -20.92 19.24
CA VAL A 491 0.00 -20.05 20.27
C VAL A 491 -0.99 -19.74 21.41
N ASP A 492 -0.49 -19.71 22.64
CA ASP A 492 -1.26 -19.27 23.80
C ASP A 492 -1.15 -17.74 23.99
N LEU A 493 -2.25 -17.05 23.68
CA LEU A 493 -2.44 -15.61 23.83
C LEU A 493 -3.45 -15.29 24.96
N SER A 494 -3.73 -16.25 25.85
CA SER A 494 -4.80 -16.11 26.82
C SER A 494 -4.52 -15.01 27.86
N GLY A 495 -5.55 -14.19 28.12
CA GLY A 495 -5.47 -13.08 29.07
C GLY A 495 -4.58 -11.91 28.65
N MET A 496 -3.99 -11.93 27.45
CA MET A 496 -3.08 -10.87 26.99
C MET A 496 -3.82 -9.59 26.61
N ASP A 497 -3.18 -8.45 26.86
CA ASP A 497 -3.60 -7.16 26.32
C ASP A 497 -3.06 -6.99 24.90
N LEU A 498 -3.94 -7.22 23.93
CA LEU A 498 -3.69 -7.10 22.49
C LEU A 498 -4.31 -5.81 21.92
N THR A 499 -4.55 -4.81 22.77
CA THR A 499 -5.13 -3.52 22.35
C THR A 499 -4.30 -2.89 21.23
N GLY A 500 -4.96 -2.52 20.14
CA GLY A 500 -4.35 -1.86 18.99
C GLY A 500 -3.42 -2.72 18.13
N VAL A 501 -3.27 -4.02 18.43
CA VAL A 501 -2.42 -4.94 17.64
C VAL A 501 -2.94 -5.07 16.21
N ASN A 502 -2.04 -5.02 15.24
CA ASN A 502 -2.38 -5.31 13.85
C ASN A 502 -2.17 -6.79 13.52
N LEU A 503 -3.26 -7.55 13.43
CA LEU A 503 -3.29 -8.98 13.07
C LEU A 503 -3.67 -9.19 11.60
N SER A 504 -3.51 -8.19 10.74
CA SER A 504 -3.97 -8.30 9.35
C SER A 504 -3.27 -9.44 8.61
N ASN A 505 -4.01 -10.32 7.94
CA ASN A 505 -3.47 -11.51 7.26
C ASN A 505 -2.68 -12.50 8.15
N ALA A 506 -2.67 -12.35 9.48
CA ALA A 506 -2.02 -13.29 10.40
C ALA A 506 -2.74 -14.65 10.46
N ASP A 507 -2.03 -15.76 10.65
CA ASP A 507 -2.62 -17.09 10.82
C ASP A 507 -2.81 -17.40 12.32
N LEU A 508 -4.06 -17.33 12.81
CA LEU A 508 -4.40 -17.65 14.22
C LEU A 508 -5.00 -19.06 14.38
N THR A 509 -4.80 -19.97 13.42
CA THR A 509 -5.40 -21.31 13.47
C THR A 509 -5.09 -22.01 14.80
N GLY A 510 -6.14 -22.37 15.55
CA GLY A 510 -6.00 -23.06 16.85
C GLY A 510 -5.35 -22.23 17.97
N ALA A 511 -5.09 -20.94 17.79
CA ALA A 511 -4.56 -20.08 18.84
C ALA A 511 -5.54 -19.92 20.02
N ASN A 512 -5.02 -19.78 21.23
CA ASN A 512 -5.83 -19.55 22.44
C ASN A 512 -5.85 -18.07 22.80
N LEU A 513 -6.91 -17.35 22.44
CA LEU A 513 -7.18 -15.95 22.79
C LEU A 513 -8.17 -15.80 23.97
N SER A 514 -8.34 -16.84 24.80
CA SER A 514 -9.34 -16.78 25.88
C SER A 514 -9.03 -15.67 26.88
N ASN A 515 -10.05 -14.88 27.23
CA ASN A 515 -9.96 -13.69 28.09
C ASN A 515 -9.01 -12.59 27.58
N ALA A 516 -8.56 -12.62 26.32
CA ALA A 516 -7.71 -11.58 25.75
C ALA A 516 -8.48 -10.27 25.53
N VAL A 517 -7.77 -9.15 25.60
CA VAL A 517 -8.31 -7.81 25.29
C VAL A 517 -7.90 -7.42 23.87
N LEU A 518 -8.84 -7.44 22.93
CA LEU A 518 -8.61 -7.17 21.50
C LEU A 518 -9.19 -5.81 21.08
N THR A 519 -9.22 -4.85 22.01
CA THR A 519 -9.87 -3.56 21.75
C THR A 519 -9.11 -2.81 20.64
N GLY A 520 -9.80 -2.52 19.54
CA GLY A 520 -9.22 -1.80 18.39
C GLY A 520 -8.14 -2.57 17.63
N SER A 521 -7.99 -3.87 17.85
CA SER A 521 -7.06 -4.70 17.07
C SER A 521 -7.56 -4.84 15.62
N ASN A 522 -6.64 -4.82 14.66
CA ASN A 522 -6.97 -4.89 13.23
C ASN A 522 -6.92 -6.34 12.72
N PHE A 523 -8.06 -6.87 12.29
CA PHE A 523 -8.20 -8.20 11.74
C PHE A 523 -8.39 -8.19 10.21
N SER A 524 -8.08 -7.08 9.53
CA SER A 524 -8.34 -6.93 8.09
C SER A 524 -7.59 -7.98 7.27
N CYS A 525 -8.21 -8.44 6.18
CA CYS A 525 -7.55 -9.34 5.24
C CYS A 525 -7.49 -8.62 3.90
N PHE A 526 -6.28 -8.40 3.40
CA PHE A 526 -6.06 -7.68 2.15
C PHE A 526 -4.83 -8.24 1.45
N TYR A 527 -4.88 -8.24 0.13
CA TYR A 527 -3.82 -8.82 -0.68
C TYR A 527 -2.60 -7.90 -0.73
N THR A 528 -1.57 -8.21 0.05
CA THR A 528 -0.26 -7.54 0.00
C THR A 528 0.69 -8.30 -0.94
N GLY A 529 0.74 -7.90 -2.22
CA GLY A 529 1.89 -8.20 -3.08
C GLY A 529 1.85 -9.49 -3.93
N THR A 530 2.80 -9.54 -4.86
CA THR A 530 2.71 -10.08 -6.22
C THR A 530 3.10 -11.56 -6.41
N SER A 531 3.30 -12.34 -5.35
CA SER A 531 3.99 -13.64 -5.48
C SER A 531 3.35 -14.80 -4.71
N LEU A 532 2.05 -15.05 -4.90
CA LEU A 532 1.42 -16.31 -4.50
C LEU A 532 0.42 -16.79 -5.57
N THR A 533 0.34 -18.11 -5.78
CA THR A 533 -0.58 -18.73 -6.75
C THR A 533 -2.05 -18.50 -6.36
N PRO A 534 -3.01 -18.47 -7.30
CA PRO A 534 -4.43 -18.23 -6.99
C PRO A 534 -5.05 -19.16 -5.95
N GLN A 535 -4.52 -20.38 -5.77
CA GLN A 535 -4.99 -21.32 -4.74
C GLN A 535 -4.50 -20.97 -3.33
N SER A 536 -3.23 -20.55 -3.17
CA SER A 536 -2.72 -20.09 -1.87
C SER A 536 -3.29 -18.72 -1.45
N ARG A 537 -3.78 -17.93 -2.41
CA ARG A 537 -4.49 -16.64 -2.17
C ARG A 537 -5.81 -16.79 -1.43
N ILE A 538 -6.50 -17.92 -1.63
CA ILE A 538 -7.79 -18.20 -1.01
C ILE A 538 -7.58 -18.73 0.42
N TRP A 539 -6.53 -19.54 0.63
CA TRP A 539 -6.27 -20.17 1.92
C TRP A 539 -5.81 -19.25 3.06
N GLN A 540 -5.10 -18.14 2.80
CA GLN A 540 -4.59 -17.28 3.88
C GLN A 540 -5.70 -16.50 4.61
N CYS A 541 -6.72 -16.00 3.90
CA CYS A 541 -7.89 -15.39 4.56
C CYS A 541 -8.88 -16.45 5.09
N GLU A 542 -8.88 -17.67 4.54
CA GLU A 542 -9.80 -18.73 4.95
C GLU A 542 -9.43 -19.37 6.30
N ASN A 543 -8.16 -19.43 6.70
CA ASN A 543 -7.76 -20.09 7.95
C ASN A 543 -7.59 -19.12 9.14
N PHE A 544 -7.86 -17.84 8.89
CA PHE A 544 -7.51 -16.70 9.72
C PHE A 544 -7.81 -16.84 11.23
N ILE A 545 -8.97 -17.39 11.63
CA ILE A 545 -9.36 -17.63 13.05
C ILE A 545 -10.01 -19.02 13.20
N THR A 546 -9.60 -19.99 12.37
CA THR A 546 -10.24 -21.30 12.38
C THR A 546 -9.84 -22.10 13.61
N GLY A 547 -10.82 -22.66 14.33
CA GLY A 547 -10.58 -23.45 15.54
C GLY A 547 -9.97 -22.68 16.73
N SER A 548 -9.81 -21.35 16.64
CA SER A 548 -9.22 -20.56 17.73
C SER A 548 -10.16 -20.46 18.92
N ASN A 549 -9.60 -20.33 20.12
CA ASN A 549 -10.36 -20.16 21.35
C ASN A 549 -10.46 -18.69 21.75
N LEU A 550 -11.64 -18.08 21.61
CA LEU A 550 -11.94 -16.69 21.99
C LEU A 550 -12.85 -16.60 23.22
N THR A 551 -12.90 -17.63 24.07
CA THR A 551 -13.77 -17.65 25.26
C THR A 551 -13.59 -16.39 26.10
N ASN A 552 -14.68 -15.65 26.35
CA ASN A 552 -14.71 -14.37 27.07
C ASN A 552 -13.76 -13.28 26.55
N ALA A 553 -13.29 -13.36 25.30
CA ALA A 553 -12.44 -12.31 24.72
C ALA A 553 -13.22 -11.00 24.56
N ASN A 554 -12.56 -9.86 24.82
CA ASN A 554 -13.14 -8.54 24.56
C ASN A 554 -12.86 -8.12 23.11
N LEU A 555 -13.88 -8.24 22.26
CA LEU A 555 -13.82 -7.96 20.81
C LEU A 555 -14.32 -6.54 20.44
N THR A 556 -14.38 -5.62 21.41
CA THR A 556 -14.89 -4.27 21.17
C THR A 556 -14.11 -3.56 20.06
N GLY A 557 -14.81 -3.19 19.00
CA GLY A 557 -14.24 -2.48 17.85
C GLY A 557 -13.51 -3.35 16.82
N VAL A 558 -13.54 -4.69 16.98
CA VAL A 558 -13.00 -5.63 15.99
C VAL A 558 -13.98 -5.78 14.81
N ASP A 559 -13.46 -5.74 13.58
CA ASP A 559 -14.24 -6.06 12.37
C ASP A 559 -14.13 -7.56 12.05
N LEU A 560 -15.25 -8.27 12.21
CA LEU A 560 -15.38 -9.70 11.90
C LEU A 560 -16.10 -9.96 10.58
N SER A 561 -16.45 -8.92 9.80
CA SER A 561 -17.13 -9.09 8.53
C SER A 561 -16.29 -9.88 7.52
N GLY A 562 -16.94 -10.83 6.84
CA GLY A 562 -16.33 -11.71 5.85
C GLY A 562 -15.30 -12.71 6.39
N LYS A 563 -15.16 -12.85 7.72
CA LYS A 563 -14.14 -13.72 8.33
C LYS A 563 -14.59 -15.18 8.44
N ASN A 564 -13.63 -16.09 8.41
CA ASN A 564 -13.88 -17.51 8.67
C ASN A 564 -13.54 -17.88 10.12
N LEU A 565 -14.59 -18.16 10.88
CA LEU A 565 -14.56 -18.60 12.28
C LEU A 565 -15.07 -20.05 12.40
N THR A 566 -14.87 -20.87 11.36
CA THR A 566 -15.27 -22.29 11.40
C THR A 566 -14.64 -22.98 12.61
N GLY A 567 -15.46 -23.62 13.44
CA GLY A 567 -15.03 -24.35 14.65
C GLY A 567 -14.45 -23.48 15.77
N ALA A 568 -14.52 -22.15 15.68
CA ALA A 568 -14.01 -21.26 16.72
C ALA A 568 -14.83 -21.37 18.02
N ILE A 569 -14.17 -21.23 19.17
CA ILE A 569 -14.82 -21.23 20.49
C ILE A 569 -15.07 -19.79 20.90
N LEU A 570 -16.32 -19.36 20.83
CA LEU A 570 -16.82 -18.02 21.13
C LEU A 570 -17.70 -18.06 22.40
N THR A 571 -17.38 -18.91 23.36
CA THR A 571 -18.19 -19.04 24.58
C THR A 571 -18.17 -17.74 25.39
N GLY A 572 -19.34 -17.21 25.74
CA GLY A 572 -19.50 -16.04 26.62
C GLY A 572 -19.05 -14.69 26.03
N VAL A 573 -18.74 -14.62 24.73
CA VAL A 573 -18.31 -13.37 24.09
C VAL A 573 -19.48 -12.40 23.92
N ASP A 574 -19.19 -11.09 23.96
CA ASP A 574 -20.15 -10.04 23.61
C ASP A 574 -19.95 -9.61 22.15
N LEU A 575 -20.89 -9.99 21.29
CA LEU A 575 -20.95 -9.61 19.88
C LEU A 575 -22.09 -8.60 19.60
N SER A 576 -22.65 -7.99 20.65
CA SER A 576 -23.84 -7.17 20.48
C SER A 576 -23.61 -5.96 19.58
N GLY A 577 -24.50 -5.78 18.61
CA GLY A 577 -24.45 -4.70 17.62
C GLY A 577 -23.34 -4.83 16.56
N MET A 578 -22.57 -5.92 16.53
CA MET A 578 -21.50 -6.10 15.54
C MET A 578 -22.03 -6.40 14.14
N ASP A 579 -21.25 -6.03 13.12
CA ASP A 579 -21.51 -6.44 11.75
C ASP A 579 -20.76 -7.75 11.42
N LEU A 580 -21.52 -8.82 11.26
CA LEU A 580 -21.01 -10.14 10.88
C LEU A 580 -21.40 -10.49 9.43
N THR A 581 -21.60 -9.49 8.58
CA THR A 581 -21.92 -9.69 7.16
C THR A 581 -20.89 -10.61 6.50
N GLY A 582 -21.35 -11.68 5.85
CA GLY A 582 -20.50 -12.66 5.14
C GLY A 582 -19.64 -13.56 6.03
N THR A 583 -19.78 -13.51 7.34
CA THR A 583 -18.98 -14.31 8.28
C THR A 583 -19.34 -15.80 8.21
N ILE A 584 -18.34 -16.68 8.26
CA ILE A 584 -18.53 -18.14 8.31
C ILE A 584 -18.37 -18.60 9.75
N LEU A 585 -19.46 -19.00 10.39
CA LEU A 585 -19.56 -19.49 11.77
C LEU A 585 -19.89 -20.99 11.83
N ARG A 586 -19.55 -21.75 10.79
CA ARG A 586 -19.87 -23.17 10.72
C ARG A 586 -19.23 -23.92 11.90
N GLU A 587 -20.01 -24.75 12.60
CA GLU A 587 -19.53 -25.52 13.77
C GLU A 587 -18.92 -24.67 14.90
N ALA A 588 -19.12 -23.35 14.91
CA ALA A 588 -18.60 -22.48 15.97
C ALA A 588 -19.37 -22.68 17.28
N ASP A 589 -18.69 -22.58 18.42
CA ASP A 589 -19.30 -22.66 19.75
C ASP A 589 -19.61 -21.25 20.29
N LEU A 590 -20.86 -20.83 20.17
CA LEU A 590 -21.41 -19.55 20.63
C LEU A 590 -22.17 -19.69 21.95
N THR A 591 -21.86 -20.70 22.76
CA THR A 591 -22.54 -20.94 24.04
C THR A 591 -22.47 -19.71 24.95
N ASN A 592 -23.62 -19.25 25.48
CA ASN A 592 -23.79 -18.04 26.30
C ASN A 592 -23.31 -16.73 25.63
N ALA A 593 -23.08 -16.69 24.31
CA ALA A 593 -22.67 -15.46 23.63
C ALA A 593 -23.84 -14.45 23.54
N ASN A 594 -23.52 -13.16 23.58
CA ASN A 594 -24.50 -12.10 23.35
C ASN A 594 -24.45 -11.65 21.89
N LEU A 595 -25.43 -12.04 21.08
CA LEU A 595 -25.56 -11.62 19.68
C LEU A 595 -26.66 -10.56 19.48
N SER A 596 -27.05 -9.83 20.53
CA SER A 596 -28.14 -8.86 20.43
C SER A 596 -27.88 -7.81 19.35
N ASN A 597 -28.83 -7.60 18.44
CA ASN A 597 -28.77 -6.64 17.32
C ASN A 597 -27.58 -6.85 16.35
N VAL A 598 -27.04 -8.07 16.25
CA VAL A 598 -25.95 -8.37 15.30
C VAL A 598 -26.48 -8.39 13.86
N VAL A 599 -25.67 -7.91 12.90
CA VAL A 599 -26.00 -7.99 11.46
C VAL A 599 -25.44 -9.28 10.89
N LEU A 600 -26.31 -10.15 10.37
CA LEU A 600 -25.90 -11.47 9.85
C LEU A 600 -25.95 -11.57 8.33
N THR A 601 -26.14 -10.50 7.55
CA THR A 601 -26.34 -10.59 6.08
C THR A 601 -25.30 -11.49 5.40
N GLY A 602 -25.73 -12.53 4.68
CA GLY A 602 -24.81 -13.48 4.02
C GLY A 602 -23.91 -14.35 4.92
N SER A 603 -24.05 -14.30 6.25
CA SER A 603 -23.32 -15.20 7.16
C SER A 603 -23.86 -16.65 7.11
N ASN A 604 -23.00 -17.61 7.49
CA ASN A 604 -23.30 -19.05 7.56
C ASN A 604 -23.16 -19.55 9.01
N LEU A 605 -24.25 -20.04 9.61
CA LEU A 605 -24.26 -20.56 10.99
C LEU A 605 -24.41 -22.09 11.08
N THR A 606 -24.34 -22.83 9.96
CA THR A 606 -24.58 -24.28 9.93
C THR A 606 -23.78 -25.04 10.99
N GLY A 607 -24.43 -25.94 11.74
CA GLY A 607 -23.79 -26.73 12.80
C GLY A 607 -23.29 -25.95 14.02
N SER A 608 -23.50 -24.63 14.11
CA SER A 608 -23.04 -23.84 15.25
C SER A 608 -23.82 -24.16 16.53
N ASN A 609 -23.17 -24.01 17.68
CA ASN A 609 -23.77 -24.18 18.99
C ASN A 609 -24.16 -22.83 19.60
N LEU A 610 -25.45 -22.52 19.62
CA LEU A 610 -26.01 -21.28 20.16
C LEU A 610 -26.60 -21.48 21.56
N THR A 611 -26.17 -22.50 22.31
CA THR A 611 -26.78 -22.82 23.61
C THR A 611 -26.78 -21.59 24.55
N ASN A 612 -27.96 -21.18 25.01
CA ASN A 612 -28.20 -19.98 25.84
C ASN A 612 -27.70 -18.65 25.24
N ALA A 613 -27.48 -18.57 23.93
CA ALA A 613 -27.10 -17.32 23.28
C ALA A 613 -28.26 -16.32 23.27
N THR A 614 -27.95 -15.02 23.35
CA THR A 614 -28.98 -13.95 23.29
C THR A 614 -29.12 -13.45 21.85
N LEU A 615 -30.32 -13.57 21.27
CA LEU A 615 -30.61 -13.20 19.86
C LEU A 615 -31.58 -12.01 19.70
N THR A 616 -31.74 -11.18 20.73
CA THR A 616 -32.68 -10.05 20.70
C THR A 616 -32.37 -9.10 19.54
N GLY A 617 -33.34 -8.86 18.67
CA GLY A 617 -33.19 -7.94 17.53
C GLY A 617 -32.37 -8.47 16.35
N VAL A 618 -32.08 -9.78 16.32
CA VAL A 618 -31.37 -10.43 15.20
C VAL A 618 -32.38 -10.86 14.13
N ASP A 619 -32.07 -10.54 12.87
CA ASP A 619 -32.79 -11.03 11.71
C ASP A 619 -32.21 -12.39 11.27
N LEU A 620 -33.01 -13.44 11.42
CA LEU A 620 -32.68 -14.80 11.00
C LEU A 620 -33.37 -15.17 9.68
N SER A 621 -34.13 -14.28 9.03
CA SER A 621 -34.84 -14.61 7.80
C SER A 621 -33.90 -15.09 6.68
N GLY A 622 -34.30 -16.14 5.97
CA GLY A 622 -33.54 -16.75 4.88
C GLY A 622 -32.25 -17.47 5.30
N LYS A 623 -31.98 -17.63 6.60
CA LYS A 623 -30.72 -18.21 7.09
C LYS A 623 -30.72 -19.72 7.11
N ASP A 624 -29.56 -20.29 6.78
CA ASP A 624 -29.29 -21.71 6.95
C ASP A 624 -28.79 -21.99 8.37
N LEU A 625 -29.66 -22.64 9.14
CA LEU A 625 -29.48 -23.06 10.52
C LEU A 625 -29.44 -24.59 10.62
N THR A 626 -29.18 -25.30 9.52
CA THR A 626 -29.07 -26.77 9.50
C THR A 626 -28.06 -27.23 10.56
N GLY A 627 -28.50 -28.16 11.42
CA GLY A 627 -27.68 -28.75 12.49
C GLY A 627 -27.30 -27.80 13.64
N THR A 628 -27.85 -26.58 13.68
CA THR A 628 -27.58 -25.65 14.79
C THR A 628 -28.18 -26.14 16.11
N ILE A 629 -27.46 -25.94 17.21
CA ILE A 629 -27.96 -26.25 18.56
C ILE A 629 -28.56 -24.98 19.15
N LEU A 630 -29.88 -24.96 19.33
CA LEU A 630 -30.63 -23.79 19.82
C LEU A 630 -31.08 -23.93 21.27
N THR A 631 -30.53 -24.85 22.06
CA THR A 631 -30.94 -25.11 23.46
C THR A 631 -30.93 -23.83 24.30
N GLY A 632 -32.04 -23.51 24.97
CA GLY A 632 -32.14 -22.30 25.82
C GLY A 632 -32.25 -20.96 25.09
N VAL A 633 -32.21 -20.94 23.75
CA VAL A 633 -32.46 -19.73 22.94
C VAL A 633 -33.95 -19.40 22.93
N ASP A 634 -34.29 -18.15 23.23
CA ASP A 634 -35.62 -17.58 23.06
C ASP A 634 -35.86 -17.25 21.59
N LEU A 635 -36.82 -17.94 20.97
CA LEU A 635 -37.23 -17.72 19.59
C LEU A 635 -38.56 -16.96 19.50
N SER A 636 -39.21 -16.62 20.61
CA SER A 636 -40.55 -16.04 20.62
C SER A 636 -40.59 -14.69 19.88
N GLY A 637 -41.60 -14.52 19.01
CA GLY A 637 -41.79 -13.31 18.20
C GLY A 637 -40.75 -13.07 17.09
N MET A 638 -39.80 -13.98 16.86
CA MET A 638 -38.77 -13.80 15.82
C MET A 638 -39.31 -14.03 14.40
N ASP A 639 -38.71 -13.32 13.44
CA ASP A 639 -38.91 -13.58 12.01
C ASP A 639 -37.93 -14.64 11.52
N LEU A 640 -38.47 -15.81 11.17
CA LEU A 640 -37.78 -16.97 10.63
C LEU A 640 -38.24 -17.26 9.20
N THR A 641 -38.79 -16.27 8.49
CA THR A 641 -39.26 -16.42 7.11
C THR A 641 -38.15 -17.00 6.22
N GLY A 642 -38.42 -18.09 5.50
CA GLY A 642 -37.47 -18.70 4.55
C GLY A 642 -36.22 -19.34 5.19
N THR A 643 -36.18 -19.50 6.51
CA THR A 643 -35.06 -20.17 7.20
C THR A 643 -34.95 -21.64 6.85
N ILE A 644 -33.74 -22.18 6.80
CA ILE A 644 -33.48 -23.62 6.68
C ILE A 644 -33.16 -24.15 8.07
N LEU A 645 -34.10 -24.90 8.65
CA LEU A 645 -34.07 -25.50 9.98
C LEU A 645 -34.04 -27.03 9.89
N THR A 646 -33.51 -27.57 8.80
CA THR A 646 -33.49 -29.01 8.53
C THR A 646 -32.81 -29.78 9.67
N GLY A 647 -33.52 -30.75 10.24
CA GLY A 647 -33.02 -31.63 11.31
C GLY A 647 -32.78 -30.95 12.66
N VAL A 648 -33.20 -29.69 12.84
CA VAL A 648 -33.00 -28.94 14.09
C VAL A 648 -33.96 -29.45 15.18
N ASP A 649 -33.46 -29.51 16.42
CA ASP A 649 -34.28 -29.82 17.60
C ASP A 649 -34.93 -28.54 18.16
N LEU A 650 -36.24 -28.41 17.93
CA LEU A 650 -37.07 -27.34 18.46
C LEU A 650 -37.98 -27.82 19.60
N SER A 651 -37.81 -29.04 20.10
CA SER A 651 -38.75 -29.64 21.04
C SER A 651 -38.94 -28.82 22.31
N GLY A 652 -40.20 -28.66 22.72
CA GLY A 652 -40.62 -27.92 23.91
C GLY A 652 -40.40 -26.40 23.84
N LYS A 653 -39.98 -25.84 22.70
CA LYS A 653 -39.73 -24.40 22.58
C LYS A 653 -41.01 -23.59 22.53
N ASP A 654 -40.93 -22.38 23.09
CA ASP A 654 -41.95 -21.35 22.90
C ASP A 654 -41.69 -20.62 21.58
N LEU A 655 -42.53 -20.88 20.59
CA LEU A 655 -42.55 -20.20 19.29
C LEU A 655 -43.79 -19.28 19.19
N THR A 656 -44.25 -18.73 20.32
CA THR A 656 -45.35 -17.76 20.34
C THR A 656 -45.00 -16.55 19.46
N GLY A 657 -45.88 -16.23 18.51
CA GLY A 657 -45.74 -15.07 17.62
C GLY A 657 -44.65 -15.17 16.56
N THR A 658 -43.99 -16.32 16.39
CA THR A 658 -42.92 -16.47 15.38
C THR A 658 -43.44 -16.51 13.95
N ILE A 659 -42.71 -15.92 13.02
CA ILE A 659 -43.03 -15.97 11.59
C ILE A 659 -42.17 -17.06 10.94
N LEU A 660 -42.76 -18.20 10.60
CA LEU A 660 -42.11 -19.36 9.96
C LEU A 660 -42.51 -19.49 8.48
N ARG A 661 -42.93 -18.39 7.84
CA ARG A 661 -43.41 -18.42 6.46
C ARG A 661 -42.32 -18.95 5.52
N GLU A 662 -42.62 -19.92 4.66
CA GLU A 662 -41.65 -20.50 3.71
C GLU A 662 -40.41 -21.14 4.37
N ALA A 663 -40.40 -21.37 5.70
CA ALA A 663 -39.28 -22.01 6.38
C ALA A 663 -39.18 -23.51 6.03
N ASP A 664 -37.96 -24.03 5.88
CA ASP A 664 -37.69 -25.46 5.68
C ASP A 664 -37.41 -26.15 7.03
N LEU A 665 -38.40 -26.85 7.54
CA LEU A 665 -38.40 -27.63 8.78
C LEU A 665 -38.28 -29.14 8.51
N THR A 666 -37.73 -29.54 7.35
CA THR A 666 -37.60 -30.95 6.98
C THR A 666 -36.84 -31.74 8.05
N ASN A 667 -37.38 -32.87 8.51
CA ASN A 667 -36.86 -33.71 9.60
C ASN A 667 -36.67 -32.98 10.97
N ALA A 668 -37.20 -31.78 11.16
CA ALA A 668 -37.07 -31.06 12.42
C ALA A 668 -37.92 -31.72 13.53
N ASN A 669 -37.47 -31.61 14.79
CA ASN A 669 -38.23 -32.06 15.95
C ASN A 669 -39.01 -30.88 16.56
N LEU A 670 -40.32 -30.83 16.36
CA LEU A 670 -41.19 -29.80 16.93
C LEU A 670 -42.06 -30.34 18.09
N SER A 671 -41.69 -31.48 18.69
CA SER A 671 -42.50 -32.10 19.75
C SER A 671 -42.77 -31.13 20.91
N ASN A 672 -44.04 -30.97 21.30
CA ASN A 672 -44.50 -30.09 22.38
C ASN A 672 -44.15 -28.60 22.21
N VAL A 673 -43.95 -28.12 20.99
CA VAL A 673 -43.75 -26.68 20.70
C VAL A 673 -45.03 -25.89 20.95
N VAL A 674 -44.88 -24.67 21.48
CA VAL A 674 -45.98 -23.70 21.61
C VAL A 674 -46.02 -22.81 20.37
N LEU A 675 -47.09 -22.92 19.56
CA LEU A 675 -47.27 -22.18 18.30
C LEU A 675 -48.31 -21.04 18.42
N THR A 676 -48.54 -20.47 19.60
CA THR A 676 -49.61 -19.47 19.77
C THR A 676 -49.33 -18.22 18.93
N GLY A 677 -50.19 -17.90 17.97
CA GLY A 677 -50.01 -16.72 17.10
C GLY A 677 -48.84 -16.81 16.10
N SER A 678 -48.23 -17.97 15.91
CA SER A 678 -47.21 -18.18 14.88
C SER A 678 -47.82 -18.34 13.48
N ASN A 679 -47.03 -18.05 12.45
CA ASN A 679 -47.42 -18.18 11.04
C ASN A 679 -46.56 -19.24 10.32
N LEU A 680 -47.17 -20.34 9.86
CA LEU A 680 -46.50 -21.45 9.17
C LEU A 680 -46.75 -21.49 7.66
N THR A 681 -47.43 -20.49 7.08
CA THR A 681 -47.79 -20.49 5.65
C THR A 681 -46.59 -20.77 4.74
N GLY A 682 -46.74 -21.68 3.78
CA GLY A 682 -45.67 -22.04 2.85
C GLY A 682 -44.50 -22.85 3.43
N SER A 683 -44.50 -23.19 4.72
CA SER A 683 -43.38 -23.90 5.34
C SER A 683 -43.28 -25.36 4.90
N ASN A 684 -42.09 -25.94 4.91
CA ASN A 684 -41.87 -27.35 4.59
C ASN A 684 -41.62 -28.15 5.86
N LEU A 685 -42.60 -28.96 6.27
CA LEU A 685 -42.54 -29.82 7.46
C LEU A 685 -42.27 -31.29 7.10
N THR A 686 -41.73 -31.59 5.91
CA THR A 686 -41.52 -32.97 5.46
C THR A 686 -40.79 -33.81 6.51
N ASN A 687 -41.40 -34.93 6.94
CA ASN A 687 -40.91 -35.82 8.01
C ASN A 687 -40.63 -35.15 9.38
N ALA A 688 -41.20 -33.98 9.64
CA ALA A 688 -41.07 -33.33 10.94
C ALA A 688 -41.85 -34.08 12.03
N THR A 689 -41.36 -34.04 13.28
CA THR A 689 -42.06 -34.63 14.43
C THR A 689 -42.95 -33.58 15.10
N LEU A 690 -44.28 -33.80 15.11
CA LEU A 690 -45.28 -32.87 15.64
C LEU A 690 -46.01 -33.38 16.91
N THR A 691 -45.47 -34.37 17.62
CA THR A 691 -46.14 -34.94 18.80
C THR A 691 -46.43 -33.88 19.86
N GLY A 692 -47.70 -33.75 20.25
CA GLY A 692 -48.15 -32.81 21.29
C GLY A 692 -48.24 -31.34 20.83
N VAL A 693 -48.22 -31.08 19.52
CA VAL A 693 -48.37 -29.74 18.94
C VAL A 693 -49.85 -29.42 18.70
N ASP A 694 -50.27 -28.21 19.06
CA ASP A 694 -51.60 -27.68 18.78
C ASP A 694 -51.60 -26.87 17.47
N LEU A 695 -52.28 -27.41 16.45
CA LEU A 695 -52.47 -26.76 15.13
C LEU A 695 -53.87 -26.13 14.97
N SER A 696 -54.70 -26.13 16.02
CA SER A 696 -56.08 -25.65 15.93
C SER A 696 -56.16 -24.19 15.44
N GLY A 697 -57.04 -23.95 14.46
CA GLY A 697 -57.25 -22.64 13.84
C GLY A 697 -56.03 -22.01 13.15
N LYS A 698 -54.96 -22.78 12.85
CA LYS A 698 -53.80 -22.28 12.11
C LYS A 698 -54.08 -22.24 10.61
N ASP A 699 -53.58 -21.19 9.97
CA ASP A 699 -53.47 -21.12 8.51
C ASP A 699 -52.23 -21.91 8.07
N LEU A 700 -52.48 -23.05 7.42
CA LEU A 700 -51.44 -23.93 6.87
C LEU A 700 -51.33 -23.81 5.34
N THR A 701 -51.89 -22.75 4.73
CA THR A 701 -51.87 -22.57 3.28
C THR A 701 -50.44 -22.70 2.72
N GLY A 702 -50.27 -23.60 1.74
CA GLY A 702 -48.99 -23.86 1.07
C GLY A 702 -47.96 -24.64 1.90
N THR A 703 -48.32 -25.11 3.10
CA THR A 703 -47.43 -25.91 3.94
C THR A 703 -47.28 -27.33 3.38
N ILE A 704 -46.05 -27.86 3.34
CA ILE A 704 -45.77 -29.24 2.89
C ILE A 704 -45.73 -30.15 4.12
N LEU A 705 -46.59 -31.17 4.16
CA LEU A 705 -46.73 -32.10 5.30
C LEU A 705 -46.32 -33.54 4.96
N THR A 706 -45.66 -33.78 3.83
CA THR A 706 -45.30 -35.13 3.37
C THR A 706 -44.54 -35.92 4.45
N GLY A 707 -45.04 -37.13 4.78
CA GLY A 707 -44.40 -38.03 5.75
C GLY A 707 -44.53 -37.60 7.22
N VAL A 708 -45.36 -36.60 7.53
CA VAL A 708 -45.68 -36.19 8.90
C VAL A 708 -46.78 -37.10 9.48
N ASP A 709 -46.59 -37.54 10.72
CA ASP A 709 -47.61 -38.22 11.53
C ASP A 709 -48.52 -37.18 12.19
N LEU A 710 -49.78 -37.11 11.74
CA LEU A 710 -50.80 -36.20 12.29
C LEU A 710 -51.70 -36.88 13.33
N SER A 711 -51.40 -38.11 13.75
CA SER A 711 -52.23 -38.85 14.69
C SER A 711 -52.35 -38.14 16.04
N GLY A 712 -53.59 -37.91 16.46
CA GLY A 712 -53.91 -37.24 17.73
C GLY A 712 -53.70 -35.71 17.76
N ILE A 713 -53.42 -35.08 16.61
CA ILE A 713 -53.34 -33.61 16.49
C ILE A 713 -54.74 -33.01 16.34
N ASP A 714 -55.02 -31.91 17.04
CA ASP A 714 -56.26 -31.15 16.88
C ASP A 714 -56.20 -30.29 15.60
N LEU A 715 -56.99 -30.67 14.60
CA LEU A 715 -57.13 -29.98 13.31
C LEU A 715 -58.42 -29.13 13.23
N THR A 716 -59.09 -28.88 14.35
CA THR A 716 -60.35 -28.12 14.36
C THR A 716 -60.15 -26.72 13.76
N GLY A 717 -60.90 -26.42 12.70
CA GLY A 717 -60.88 -25.12 12.03
C GLY A 717 -59.67 -24.87 11.13
N VAL A 718 -58.89 -25.90 10.80
CA VAL A 718 -57.78 -25.83 9.83
C VAL A 718 -58.34 -25.98 8.41
N ASP A 719 -57.92 -25.09 7.51
CA ASP A 719 -58.19 -25.21 6.07
C ASP A 719 -57.11 -26.08 5.42
N LEU A 720 -57.50 -27.25 4.90
CA LEU A 720 -56.60 -28.19 4.21
C LEU A 720 -56.66 -28.07 2.68
N SER A 721 -57.42 -27.11 2.14
CA SER A 721 -57.59 -26.97 0.70
C SER A 721 -56.25 -26.68 0.00
N GLY A 722 -55.96 -27.47 -1.05
CA GLY A 722 -54.73 -27.34 -1.84
C GLY A 722 -53.44 -27.83 -1.17
N ILE A 723 -53.51 -28.50 0.00
CA ILE A 723 -52.36 -29.16 0.62
C ILE A 723 -52.12 -30.53 -0.03
N ASP A 724 -50.86 -30.83 -0.35
CA ASP A 724 -50.42 -32.16 -0.75
C ASP A 724 -50.34 -33.07 0.47
N LEU A 725 -51.30 -34.00 0.59
CA LEU A 725 -51.40 -34.98 1.67
C LEU A 725 -50.78 -36.34 1.32
N THR A 726 -50.01 -36.43 0.22
CA THR A 726 -49.39 -37.70 -0.17
C THR A 726 -48.48 -38.24 0.92
N GLY A 727 -48.73 -39.49 1.33
CA GLY A 727 -47.96 -40.18 2.37
C GLY A 727 -48.22 -39.70 3.81
N VAL A 728 -49.22 -38.85 4.04
CA VAL A 728 -49.68 -38.44 5.38
C VAL A 728 -50.57 -39.53 5.98
N ASP A 729 -50.34 -39.92 7.24
CA ASP A 729 -51.22 -40.83 7.97
C ASP A 729 -52.37 -40.03 8.63
N LEU A 730 -53.58 -40.20 8.11
CA LEU A 730 -54.80 -39.56 8.61
C LEU A 730 -55.66 -40.48 9.50
N SER A 731 -55.15 -41.66 9.87
CA SER A 731 -55.94 -42.65 10.60
C SER A 731 -56.38 -42.14 11.97
N GLY A 732 -57.68 -42.29 12.27
CA GLY A 732 -58.27 -41.90 13.55
C GLY A 732 -58.51 -40.40 13.75
N ILE A 733 -58.32 -39.57 12.72
CA ILE A 733 -58.61 -38.13 12.76
C ILE A 733 -60.12 -37.88 12.58
N ASP A 734 -60.67 -36.96 13.38
CA ASP A 734 -62.03 -36.44 13.19
C ASP A 734 -62.02 -35.37 12.08
N LEU A 735 -62.51 -35.75 10.89
CA LEU A 735 -62.61 -34.86 9.73
C LEU A 735 -63.96 -34.11 9.66
N THR A 736 -64.77 -34.15 10.71
CA THR A 736 -66.08 -33.48 10.66
C THR A 736 -65.93 -31.96 10.51
N GLY A 737 -66.51 -31.42 9.43
CA GLY A 737 -66.44 -30.00 9.11
C GLY A 737 -65.15 -29.54 8.43
N VAL A 738 -64.25 -30.46 8.07
CA VAL A 738 -63.07 -30.17 7.24
C VAL A 738 -63.49 -30.09 5.77
N ASP A 739 -63.08 -29.03 5.08
CA ASP A 739 -63.27 -28.89 3.63
C ASP A 739 -62.18 -29.68 2.89
N LEU A 740 -62.57 -30.77 2.23
CA LEU A 740 -61.69 -31.62 1.44
C LEU A 740 -61.77 -31.33 -0.07
N SER A 741 -62.47 -30.28 -0.47
CA SER A 741 -62.70 -29.99 -1.88
C SER A 741 -61.39 -29.67 -2.61
N GLY A 742 -61.19 -30.31 -3.76
CA GLY A 742 -60.01 -30.11 -4.61
C GLY A 742 -58.71 -30.75 -4.11
N ILE A 743 -58.74 -31.55 -3.04
CA ILE A 743 -57.58 -32.30 -2.56
C ILE A 743 -57.36 -33.55 -3.43
N ASP A 744 -56.11 -33.80 -3.83
CA ASP A 744 -55.70 -35.08 -4.44
C ASP A 744 -55.54 -36.15 -3.35
N LEU A 745 -56.51 -37.06 -3.28
CA LEU A 745 -56.51 -38.18 -2.32
C LEU A 745 -55.87 -39.45 -2.89
N THR A 746 -55.16 -39.38 -4.02
CA THR A 746 -54.56 -40.56 -4.64
C THR A 746 -53.52 -41.21 -3.70
N GLY A 747 -53.75 -42.48 -3.36
CA GLY A 747 -52.87 -43.24 -2.47
C GLY A 747 -53.06 -42.99 -0.97
N VAL A 748 -54.00 -42.14 -0.56
CA VAL A 748 -54.40 -41.98 0.85
C VAL A 748 -55.25 -43.18 1.29
N ASP A 749 -54.91 -43.78 2.44
CA ASP A 749 -55.71 -44.86 3.04
C ASP A 749 -56.88 -44.26 3.84
N LEU A 750 -58.08 -44.33 3.28
CA LEU A 750 -59.31 -43.87 3.92
C LEU A 750 -60.03 -44.98 4.72
N SER A 751 -59.42 -46.16 4.87
CA SER A 751 -60.09 -47.30 5.49
C SER A 751 -60.42 -47.05 6.98
N GLY A 752 -61.66 -47.35 7.36
CA GLY A 752 -62.15 -47.18 8.73
C GLY A 752 -62.48 -45.74 9.14
N MET A 753 -62.37 -44.75 8.24
CA MET A 753 -62.77 -43.37 8.51
C MET A 753 -64.30 -43.22 8.47
N ASP A 754 -64.86 -42.36 9.33
CA ASP A 754 -66.26 -41.95 9.26
C ASP A 754 -66.40 -40.79 8.26
N LEU A 755 -66.88 -41.11 7.06
CA LEU A 755 -67.09 -40.13 5.97
C LEU A 755 -68.54 -39.63 5.89
N THR A 756 -69.31 -39.82 6.96
CA THR A 756 -70.73 -39.47 6.99
C THR A 756 -70.94 -37.98 6.76
N GLY A 757 -71.63 -37.63 5.67
CA GLY A 757 -71.97 -36.23 5.35
C GLY A 757 -70.82 -35.39 4.80
N VAL A 758 -69.67 -36.00 4.50
CA VAL A 758 -68.53 -35.32 3.88
C VAL A 758 -68.85 -34.96 2.42
N ASP A 759 -68.36 -33.81 1.96
CA ASP A 759 -68.44 -33.41 0.55
C ASP A 759 -67.21 -33.93 -0.21
N LEU A 760 -67.44 -34.90 -1.10
CA LEU A 760 -66.43 -35.49 -1.97
C LEU A 760 -66.66 -35.11 -3.45
N SER A 761 -67.45 -34.06 -3.72
CA SER A 761 -67.74 -33.63 -5.08
C SER A 761 -66.48 -33.18 -5.81
N GLY A 762 -66.33 -33.65 -7.06
CA GLY A 762 -65.21 -33.29 -7.93
C GLY A 762 -63.84 -33.90 -7.56
N ILE A 763 -63.76 -34.76 -6.54
CA ILE A 763 -62.52 -35.45 -6.15
C ILE A 763 -62.20 -36.59 -7.12
N ASP A 764 -60.93 -36.72 -7.51
CA ASP A 764 -60.42 -37.89 -8.21
C ASP A 764 -60.23 -39.05 -7.22
N LEU A 765 -61.14 -40.01 -7.25
CA LEU A 765 -61.09 -41.19 -6.39
C LEU A 765 -60.35 -42.37 -7.04
N THR A 766 -59.55 -42.17 -8.09
CA THR A 766 -58.74 -43.24 -8.69
C THR A 766 -57.80 -43.88 -7.65
N GLY A 767 -57.66 -45.21 -7.68
CA GLY A 767 -56.87 -45.95 -6.69
C GLY A 767 -57.49 -46.16 -5.29
N VAL A 768 -58.46 -45.33 -4.86
CA VAL A 768 -59.14 -45.48 -3.56
C VAL A 768 -60.04 -46.73 -3.52
N ASP A 769 -59.94 -47.52 -2.44
CA ASP A 769 -60.84 -48.65 -2.14
C ASP A 769 -62.07 -48.14 -1.38
N LEU A 770 -63.25 -48.27 -2.00
CA LEU A 770 -64.53 -47.83 -1.44
C LEU A 770 -65.41 -48.99 -0.97
N SER A 771 -64.90 -50.23 -1.03
CA SER A 771 -65.67 -51.43 -0.74
C SER A 771 -66.07 -51.50 0.73
N GLY A 772 -67.36 -51.76 1.00
CA GLY A 772 -67.90 -51.87 2.36
C GLY A 772 -67.89 -50.59 3.22
N MET A 773 -67.46 -49.44 2.68
CA MET A 773 -67.40 -48.18 3.42
C MET A 773 -68.80 -47.62 3.76
N ASP A 774 -68.89 -46.86 4.85
CA ASP A 774 -70.09 -46.07 5.18
C ASP A 774 -69.96 -44.66 4.60
N LEU A 775 -70.72 -44.41 3.53
CA LEU A 775 -70.82 -43.15 2.80
C LEU A 775 -72.23 -42.55 2.97
N THR A 776 -72.84 -42.74 4.15
CA THR A 776 -74.17 -42.22 4.45
C THR A 776 -74.18 -40.69 4.37
N ARG A 777 -75.13 -40.13 3.61
CA ARG A 777 -75.31 -38.68 3.37
C ARG A 777 -74.11 -37.97 2.72
N THR A 778 -73.11 -38.70 2.23
CA THR A 778 -71.95 -38.14 1.53
C THR A 778 -72.37 -37.50 0.21
N ILE A 779 -71.74 -36.39 -0.17
CA ILE A 779 -71.98 -35.69 -1.44
C ILE A 779 -70.94 -36.18 -2.45
N LEU A 780 -71.39 -36.88 -3.49
CA LEU A 780 -70.61 -37.51 -4.56
C LEU A 780 -71.01 -36.97 -5.95
N THR A 781 -71.55 -35.75 -5.99
CA THR A 781 -72.07 -35.12 -7.19
C THR A 781 -70.98 -35.00 -8.27
N GLY A 782 -71.25 -35.53 -9.46
CA GLY A 782 -70.37 -35.44 -10.63
C GLY A 782 -69.09 -36.30 -10.58
N VAL A 783 -68.91 -37.12 -9.54
CA VAL A 783 -67.69 -37.93 -9.35
C VAL A 783 -67.62 -39.08 -10.37
N ASP A 784 -66.41 -39.39 -10.86
CA ASP A 784 -66.15 -40.57 -11.70
C ASP A 784 -65.80 -41.79 -10.84
N LEU A 785 -66.76 -42.71 -10.76
CA LEU A 785 -66.69 -44.01 -10.10
C LEU A 785 -66.64 -45.15 -11.13
N SER A 786 -66.25 -44.89 -12.38
CA SER A 786 -66.21 -45.89 -13.45
C SER A 786 -65.34 -47.09 -13.08
N GLY A 787 -65.88 -48.29 -13.21
CA GLY A 787 -65.20 -49.55 -12.94
C GLY A 787 -64.84 -49.83 -11.46
N LYS A 788 -65.18 -48.93 -10.54
CA LYS A 788 -64.83 -49.03 -9.12
C LYS A 788 -65.53 -50.17 -8.40
N ASP A 789 -64.88 -50.72 -7.38
CA ASP A 789 -65.50 -51.67 -6.44
C ASP A 789 -66.22 -50.91 -5.34
N LEU A 790 -67.54 -50.97 -5.38
CA LEU A 790 -68.49 -50.41 -4.41
C LEU A 790 -69.31 -51.54 -3.77
N THR A 791 -68.77 -52.76 -3.76
CA THR A 791 -69.46 -53.93 -3.22
C THR A 791 -69.73 -53.73 -1.73
N GLY A 792 -71.00 -53.84 -1.32
CA GLY A 792 -71.42 -53.71 0.07
C GLY A 792 -71.33 -52.29 0.66
N THR A 793 -70.96 -51.28 -0.12
CA THR A 793 -70.87 -49.88 0.34
C THR A 793 -72.24 -49.36 0.77
N ILE A 794 -72.28 -48.58 1.85
CA ILE A 794 -73.50 -47.95 2.38
C ILE A 794 -73.58 -46.52 1.83
N LEU A 795 -74.47 -46.30 0.87
CA LEU A 795 -74.71 -45.00 0.20
C LEU A 795 -76.11 -44.46 0.55
N ARG A 796 -76.54 -44.66 1.81
CA ARG A 796 -77.86 -44.23 2.27
C ARG A 796 -77.96 -42.71 2.22
N GLU A 797 -78.99 -42.19 1.55
CA GLU A 797 -79.21 -40.74 1.39
C GLU A 797 -78.02 -39.99 0.77
N ALA A 798 -77.11 -40.70 0.10
CA ALA A 798 -75.97 -40.08 -0.58
C ALA A 798 -76.43 -39.33 -1.84
N ASP A 799 -75.74 -38.24 -2.16
CA ASP A 799 -76.00 -37.47 -3.39
C ASP A 799 -75.01 -37.85 -4.48
N LEU A 800 -75.44 -38.66 -5.44
CA LEU A 800 -74.67 -39.11 -6.61
C LEU A 800 -75.14 -38.40 -7.90
N THR A 801 -75.73 -37.21 -7.80
CA THR A 801 -76.24 -36.48 -8.97
C THR A 801 -75.16 -36.28 -10.03
N ASN A 802 -75.47 -36.54 -11.31
CA ASN A 802 -74.55 -36.46 -12.46
C ASN A 802 -73.26 -37.30 -12.36
N SER A 803 -73.15 -38.23 -11.41
CA SER A 803 -71.95 -39.08 -11.27
C SER A 803 -71.81 -40.09 -12.41
N ILE A 804 -70.58 -40.55 -12.67
CA ILE A 804 -70.26 -41.53 -13.71
C ILE A 804 -69.92 -42.85 -13.03
N LEU A 805 -70.71 -43.89 -13.25
CA LEU A 805 -70.54 -45.23 -12.67
C LEU A 805 -70.39 -46.30 -13.77
N ILE A 806 -69.79 -45.96 -14.92
CA ILE A 806 -69.72 -46.87 -16.07
C ILE A 806 -68.95 -48.14 -15.65
N GLY A 807 -69.59 -49.30 -15.72
CA GLY A 807 -68.98 -50.58 -15.37
C GLY A 807 -68.66 -50.79 -13.88
N ALA A 808 -69.12 -49.92 -12.99
CA ALA A 808 -68.87 -50.03 -11.54
C ALA A 808 -69.50 -51.29 -10.92
N TYR A 809 -68.90 -51.82 -9.85
CA TYR A 809 -69.37 -52.99 -9.10
C TYR A 809 -70.11 -52.57 -7.85
N LEU A 810 -71.44 -52.51 -7.90
CA LEU A 810 -72.30 -52.13 -6.76
C LEU A 810 -73.03 -53.34 -6.17
N SER A 811 -72.44 -54.54 -6.22
CA SER A 811 -73.13 -55.74 -5.75
C SER A 811 -73.38 -55.65 -4.24
N ASN A 812 -74.60 -55.93 -3.79
CA ASN A 812 -75.05 -55.77 -2.39
C ASN A 812 -74.91 -54.34 -1.80
N ALA A 813 -74.65 -53.31 -2.62
CA ALA A 813 -74.58 -51.94 -2.14
C ALA A 813 -75.95 -51.45 -1.62
N ILE A 814 -75.94 -50.56 -0.62
CA ILE A 814 -77.16 -49.99 -0.01
C ILE A 814 -77.33 -48.54 -0.45
N LEU A 815 -78.16 -48.30 -1.46
CA LEU A 815 -78.46 -46.99 -2.05
C LEU A 815 -79.86 -46.48 -1.67
N ILE A 816 -80.34 -46.81 -0.47
CA ILE A 816 -81.70 -46.42 -0.03
C ILE A 816 -81.79 -44.89 0.05
N ASN A 817 -82.81 -44.31 -0.60
CA ASN A 817 -83.01 -42.86 -0.72
C ASN A 817 -81.83 -42.11 -1.37
N ALA A 818 -80.92 -42.81 -2.06
CA ALA A 818 -79.81 -42.15 -2.75
C ALA A 818 -80.32 -41.35 -3.95
N ASN A 819 -79.66 -40.23 -4.24
CA ASN A 819 -79.98 -39.38 -5.37
C ASN A 819 -79.01 -39.65 -6.53
N LEU A 820 -79.45 -40.35 -7.58
CA LEU A 820 -78.70 -40.69 -8.78
C LEU A 820 -79.24 -39.95 -10.03
N LEU A 821 -79.81 -38.75 -9.85
CA LEU A 821 -80.34 -37.93 -10.95
C LEU A 821 -79.27 -37.72 -12.04
N ASN A 822 -79.59 -38.05 -13.30
CA ASN A 822 -78.68 -38.00 -14.46
C ASN A 822 -77.37 -38.81 -14.32
N ALA A 823 -77.27 -39.75 -13.38
CA ALA A 823 -76.06 -40.56 -13.23
C ALA A 823 -75.88 -41.53 -14.42
N THR A 824 -74.63 -41.83 -14.79
CA THR A 824 -74.32 -42.75 -15.89
C THR A 824 -73.88 -44.11 -15.35
N LEU A 825 -74.79 -45.08 -15.31
CA LEU A 825 -74.59 -46.45 -14.85
C LEU A 825 -74.43 -47.47 -16.01
N GLU A 826 -73.95 -47.03 -17.17
CA GLU A 826 -73.79 -47.92 -18.34
C GLU A 826 -72.88 -49.11 -17.97
N ASN A 827 -73.30 -50.35 -18.23
CA ASN A 827 -72.60 -51.61 -17.87
C ASN A 827 -72.37 -51.84 -16.36
N ALA A 828 -72.94 -51.02 -15.47
CA ALA A 828 -72.76 -51.19 -14.02
C ALA A 828 -73.36 -52.52 -13.52
N LYS A 829 -72.76 -53.09 -12.47
CA LYS A 829 -73.14 -54.38 -11.88
C LYS A 829 -73.78 -54.17 -10.51
N LEU A 830 -75.11 -54.12 -10.49
CA LEU A 830 -75.93 -53.87 -9.32
C LEU A 830 -76.60 -55.16 -8.79
N LEU A 831 -75.91 -56.31 -8.84
CA LEU A 831 -76.47 -57.59 -8.39
C LEU A 831 -76.86 -57.49 -6.90
N ASP A 832 -78.12 -57.81 -6.59
CA ASP A 832 -78.68 -57.76 -5.22
C ASP A 832 -78.52 -56.40 -4.51
N ALA A 833 -78.26 -55.31 -5.24
CA ALA A 833 -78.17 -53.97 -4.69
C ALA A 833 -79.54 -53.48 -4.20
N ASN A 834 -79.56 -52.67 -3.15
CA ASN A 834 -80.79 -52.09 -2.61
C ASN A 834 -80.92 -50.62 -2.97
N LEU A 835 -81.76 -50.33 -3.96
CA LEU A 835 -82.08 -49.00 -4.47
C LEU A 835 -83.50 -48.57 -4.08
N ASP A 836 -84.04 -49.05 -2.95
CA ASP A 836 -85.38 -48.67 -2.48
C ASP A 836 -85.49 -47.14 -2.34
N SER A 837 -86.50 -46.57 -2.99
CA SER A 837 -86.78 -45.13 -3.03
C SER A 837 -85.64 -44.26 -3.60
N ALA A 838 -84.69 -44.86 -4.33
CA ALA A 838 -83.63 -44.09 -4.99
C ALA A 838 -84.17 -43.27 -6.17
N ASN A 839 -83.59 -42.08 -6.39
CA ASN A 839 -83.90 -41.24 -7.53
C ASN A 839 -82.95 -41.52 -8.69
N LEU A 840 -83.42 -42.19 -9.74
CA LEU A 840 -82.71 -42.53 -10.97
C LEU A 840 -83.29 -41.77 -12.18
N THR A 841 -83.92 -40.60 -11.95
CA THR A 841 -84.49 -39.80 -13.04
C THR A 841 -83.40 -39.46 -14.06
N SER A 842 -83.68 -39.67 -15.35
CA SER A 842 -82.76 -39.46 -16.47
C SER A 842 -81.42 -40.20 -16.38
N ALA A 843 -81.32 -41.22 -15.53
CA ALA A 843 -80.10 -42.03 -15.42
C ALA A 843 -79.90 -42.93 -16.65
N ASP A 844 -78.65 -43.13 -17.05
CA ASP A 844 -78.27 -44.06 -18.12
C ASP A 844 -77.91 -45.41 -17.52
N LEU A 845 -78.78 -46.39 -17.68
CA LEU A 845 -78.64 -47.77 -17.19
C LEU A 845 -78.41 -48.76 -18.34
N ARG A 846 -77.94 -48.30 -19.50
CA ARG A 846 -77.73 -49.16 -20.67
C ARG A 846 -76.79 -50.32 -20.34
N ASN A 847 -77.18 -51.54 -20.69
CA ASN A 847 -76.44 -52.78 -20.40
C ASN A 847 -76.18 -53.05 -18.91
N ALA A 848 -76.82 -52.34 -17.97
CA ALA A 848 -76.63 -52.58 -16.54
C ALA A 848 -77.17 -53.95 -16.09
N LEU A 849 -76.46 -54.60 -15.16
CA LEU A 849 -76.87 -55.87 -14.56
C LEU A 849 -77.53 -55.62 -13.21
N LEU A 850 -78.86 -55.63 -13.20
CA LEU A 850 -79.71 -55.35 -12.03
C LEU A 850 -80.37 -56.62 -11.49
N SER A 851 -79.76 -57.79 -11.70
CA SER A 851 -80.39 -59.04 -11.28
C SER A 851 -80.52 -59.08 -9.75
N GLY A 852 -81.69 -59.45 -9.24
CA GLY A 852 -81.99 -59.45 -7.80
C GLY A 852 -82.04 -58.06 -7.12
N ALA A 853 -81.77 -56.98 -7.83
CA ALA A 853 -81.77 -55.63 -7.26
C ALA A 853 -83.16 -55.23 -6.75
N ASN A 854 -83.22 -54.53 -5.62
CA ASN A 854 -84.45 -53.95 -5.08
C ASN A 854 -84.60 -52.50 -5.55
N LEU A 855 -85.48 -52.26 -6.52
CA LEU A 855 -85.87 -50.94 -7.01
C LEU A 855 -87.28 -50.55 -6.53
N SER A 856 -87.73 -51.06 -5.40
CA SER A 856 -89.04 -50.68 -4.86
C SER A 856 -89.12 -49.16 -4.69
N ASN A 857 -90.23 -48.55 -5.12
CA ASN A 857 -90.46 -47.11 -5.05
C ASN A 857 -89.39 -46.21 -5.73
N ALA A 858 -88.46 -46.79 -6.50
CA ALA A 858 -87.44 -46.02 -7.19
C ALA A 858 -88.06 -45.17 -8.31
N ILE A 859 -87.48 -44.00 -8.55
CA ILE A 859 -87.94 -43.07 -9.60
C ILE A 859 -86.99 -43.21 -10.79
N LEU A 860 -87.45 -43.83 -11.88
CA LEU A 860 -86.71 -44.07 -13.11
C LEU A 860 -87.26 -43.25 -14.30
N THR A 861 -87.90 -42.12 -14.03
CA THR A 861 -88.50 -41.27 -15.07
C THR A 861 -87.43 -40.82 -16.07
N ASP A 862 -87.72 -40.90 -17.37
CA ASP A 862 -86.81 -40.53 -18.47
C ASP A 862 -85.45 -41.28 -18.49
N SER A 863 -85.30 -42.37 -17.74
CA SER A 863 -84.06 -43.17 -17.73
C SER A 863 -83.90 -44.07 -18.97
N ASP A 864 -82.67 -44.46 -19.31
CA ASP A 864 -82.40 -45.40 -20.40
C ASP A 864 -81.94 -46.76 -19.87
N LEU A 865 -82.79 -47.78 -19.98
CA LEU A 865 -82.49 -49.15 -19.58
C LEU A 865 -82.09 -50.04 -20.77
N THR A 866 -81.73 -49.52 -21.94
CA THR A 866 -81.51 -50.35 -23.13
C THR A 866 -80.52 -51.50 -22.88
N ASN A 867 -80.93 -52.74 -23.19
CA ASN A 867 -80.21 -54.00 -22.91
C ASN A 867 -79.96 -54.33 -21.42
N ALA A 868 -80.57 -53.63 -20.46
CA ALA A 868 -80.41 -53.93 -19.05
C ALA A 868 -80.99 -55.32 -18.69
N VAL A 869 -80.42 -55.95 -17.65
CA VAL A 869 -80.84 -57.29 -17.18
C VAL A 869 -81.44 -57.19 -15.78
N LEU A 870 -82.76 -57.34 -15.68
CA LEU A 870 -83.52 -57.18 -14.42
C LEU A 870 -84.03 -58.54 -13.89
N THR A 871 -83.31 -59.63 -14.14
CA THR A 871 -83.77 -60.97 -13.71
C THR A 871 -83.83 -61.05 -12.18
N GLY A 872 -85.01 -61.28 -11.62
CA GLY A 872 -85.26 -61.32 -10.18
C GLY A 872 -85.32 -59.95 -9.50
N ALA A 873 -85.21 -58.83 -10.24
CA ALA A 873 -85.29 -57.49 -9.67
C ALA A 873 -86.71 -57.20 -9.12
N ILE A 874 -86.81 -56.45 -8.02
CA ILE A 874 -88.08 -56.06 -7.40
C ILE A 874 -88.39 -54.60 -7.79
N LEU A 875 -89.50 -54.37 -8.50
CA LEU A 875 -89.88 -53.05 -9.03
C LEU A 875 -91.22 -52.55 -8.44
N THR A 876 -91.58 -53.03 -7.24
CA THR A 876 -92.86 -52.67 -6.61
C THR A 876 -92.94 -51.17 -6.37
N GLY A 877 -93.88 -50.49 -7.05
CA GLY A 877 -94.06 -49.03 -6.91
C GLY A 877 -93.02 -48.19 -7.66
N ALA A 878 -92.14 -48.79 -8.45
CA ALA A 878 -91.17 -48.05 -9.27
C ALA A 878 -91.88 -47.20 -10.33
N ASN A 879 -91.40 -45.97 -10.56
CA ASN A 879 -91.92 -45.08 -11.62
C ASN A 879 -91.01 -45.14 -12.85
N LEU A 880 -91.48 -45.72 -13.95
CA LEU A 880 -90.74 -45.83 -15.22
C LEU A 880 -91.35 -44.94 -16.33
N GLU A 881 -91.99 -43.83 -15.98
CA GLU A 881 -92.54 -42.89 -16.96
C GLU A 881 -91.46 -42.44 -17.96
N ASN A 882 -91.74 -42.58 -19.27
CA ASN A 882 -90.82 -42.27 -20.37
C ASN A 882 -89.47 -43.02 -20.39
N ALA A 883 -89.30 -44.07 -19.57
CA ALA A 883 -88.07 -44.84 -19.58
C ALA A 883 -87.88 -45.59 -20.92
N VAL A 884 -86.66 -45.58 -21.46
CA VAL A 884 -86.30 -46.34 -22.67
C VAL A 884 -86.01 -47.79 -22.29
N ILE A 885 -86.87 -48.71 -22.68
CA ILE A 885 -86.79 -50.14 -22.30
C ILE A 885 -86.50 -51.07 -23.49
N THR A 886 -85.61 -50.65 -24.40
CA THR A 886 -85.28 -51.44 -25.59
C THR A 886 -84.44 -52.67 -25.22
N ASN A 887 -84.81 -53.87 -25.68
CA ASN A 887 -84.06 -55.13 -25.45
C ASN A 887 -83.78 -55.48 -23.97
N VAL A 888 -84.63 -55.04 -23.04
CA VAL A 888 -84.47 -55.32 -21.61
C VAL A 888 -84.90 -56.75 -21.29
N ILE A 889 -84.12 -57.47 -20.47
CA ILE A 889 -84.51 -58.77 -19.92
C ILE A 889 -85.36 -58.53 -18.66
N LEU A 890 -86.69 -58.59 -18.81
CA LEU A 890 -87.69 -58.19 -17.81
C LEU A 890 -88.21 -59.34 -16.93
N ASN A 891 -87.36 -60.30 -16.55
CA ASN A 891 -87.72 -61.37 -15.61
C ASN A 891 -87.81 -60.85 -14.14
N CYS A 892 -88.45 -59.71 -13.93
CA CYS A 892 -88.56 -59.01 -12.66
C CYS A 892 -89.86 -59.35 -11.91
N VAL A 893 -90.07 -58.76 -10.72
CA VAL A 893 -91.24 -58.98 -9.87
C VAL A 893 -91.82 -57.63 -9.41
N GLY A 894 -93.14 -57.51 -9.37
CA GLY A 894 -93.84 -56.40 -8.68
C GLY A 894 -94.20 -55.19 -9.54
N HIS A 895 -93.95 -55.20 -10.85
CA HIS A 895 -94.33 -54.11 -11.77
C HIS A 895 -95.09 -54.65 -13.01
N PRO A 896 -96.07 -53.92 -13.58
CA PRO A 896 -96.83 -54.37 -14.76
C PRO A 896 -96.02 -54.71 -16.01
N LEU A 897 -94.78 -54.23 -16.10
CA LEU A 897 -93.86 -54.51 -17.21
C LEU A 897 -93.09 -55.84 -17.05
N CYS A 898 -93.15 -56.46 -15.87
CA CYS A 898 -92.52 -57.74 -15.60
C CYS A 898 -93.44 -58.88 -16.09
N VAL A 899 -93.26 -59.31 -17.35
CA VAL A 899 -94.06 -60.36 -17.97
C VAL A 899 -93.19 -61.50 -18.46
#